data_AF-A0A8T5MCF9-F1
#
_entry.id   AF-A0A8T5MCF9-F1
#
_cell.length_a   1.000
_cell.length_b   1.000
_cell.length_c   1.000
_cell.angle_alpha   90.00
_cell.angle_beta   90.00
_cell.angle_gamma   90.00
#
_symmetry.space_group_name_H-M   'P 1'
#
loop_
_entity.id
_entity.type
_entity.pdbx_description
1 polymer ?
#
loop_
_entity_poly.entity_id
_entity_poly.type
_entity_poly.pdbx_seq_one_letter_code
_entity_poly.pdbx_strand_id
1 'polypeptide(L)'
;MKRGRVVLISFSLILILSLSLVSAGWFSDFFGKMTGRAVETQNLAVSSDPCDSDFDGNGTVDNNDYAAFSAHYNQAASATLGTDKYDLDGNGKIEFADYIIFAGNFGKNCIADRSCNPAFQQFLGEYGKSITYPETNYDLNHNGVIDFEDFISFTEYYSTLCTPESPIPAAGSTSACPDFNSDGSINVADFEIFRVNYGKSVSVSLGTDKYDLNDDGAIDFYDHLIFAEKYGTTCSSSSTTTITCTDSDGGKDYDVKGTVVDSLASVTYTDTCTDLETTDASGGWTPTSTGTILMEYSCGSTNYQYAPYECPNGCSDGTCLQEKSNLKDCPDFDGSGTVDGNDRDLFNVNYHAYLGKFVSADSGSDRYDLDGDGIIGFGDLITFGQNFGKVCAASDLEDGEDVPATNTATLPSEFYERIIAEDIADWEYVSGQFYEDNCPESDLSCDYYKASYTNLATEVVAGVAVLDFPRNIENDYFLGLYQDAIDEGSLAVSSGSSNKYYIVAPQGNAVIWFAKDKLVVTSFSQSDASYADDILDAYTGKYSSGFRPAEDTSIACTNSCTLDNECVPIGYRTQAAKFCDVGYVFSAQKTEGIQCLNSFECDSNFCTSGQCVDAGLMQRLLNWFKNVFGS
;
A
#
# COMPACT_ATOMS: atom_id res chain seq x y z
N MET A 1 82.67 -20.88 -11.05
CA MET A 1 81.70 -21.56 -10.14
C MET A 1 80.47 -20.71 -9.74
N LYS A 2 80.22 -19.49 -10.26
CA LYS A 2 79.04 -18.68 -9.86
C LYS A 2 77.82 -18.75 -10.79
N ARG A 3 77.95 -19.17 -12.05
CA ARG A 3 76.82 -19.26 -13.00
C ARG A 3 75.97 -20.53 -12.83
N GLY A 4 76.57 -21.64 -12.39
CA GLY A 4 75.85 -22.91 -12.20
C GLY A 4 74.84 -22.88 -11.04
N ARG A 5 75.12 -22.11 -9.97
CA ARG A 5 74.22 -22.04 -8.81
C ARG A 5 72.95 -21.22 -9.06
N VAL A 6 73.02 -20.20 -9.91
CA VAL A 6 71.84 -19.39 -10.27
C VAL A 6 70.87 -20.19 -11.13
N VAL A 7 71.38 -20.94 -12.10
CA VAL A 7 70.55 -21.80 -12.95
C VAL A 7 69.87 -22.90 -12.13
N LEU A 8 70.59 -23.50 -11.17
CA LEU A 8 70.05 -24.57 -10.33
C LEU A 8 68.98 -24.06 -9.35
N ILE A 9 69.15 -22.86 -8.79
CA ILE A 9 68.12 -22.22 -7.95
C ILE A 9 66.88 -21.85 -8.78
N SER A 10 67.05 -21.26 -9.97
CA SER A 10 65.91 -20.97 -10.87
C SER A 10 65.17 -22.24 -11.29
N PHE A 11 65.89 -23.32 -11.60
CA PHE A 11 65.26 -24.58 -11.99
C PHE A 11 64.50 -25.21 -10.82
N SER A 12 65.05 -25.17 -9.59
CA SER A 12 64.35 -25.63 -8.39
C SER A 12 63.13 -24.78 -8.07
N LEU A 13 63.18 -23.45 -8.26
CA LEU A 13 62.03 -22.56 -8.04
C LEU A 13 60.92 -22.81 -9.07
N ILE A 14 61.28 -23.01 -10.34
CA ILE A 14 60.34 -23.39 -11.41
C ILE A 14 59.75 -24.77 -11.15
N LEU A 15 60.55 -25.74 -10.67
CA LEU A 15 60.06 -27.07 -10.34
C LEU A 15 59.08 -27.04 -9.15
N ILE A 16 59.39 -26.27 -8.10
CA ILE A 16 58.51 -26.10 -6.92
C ILE A 16 57.20 -25.38 -7.32
N LEU A 17 57.27 -24.35 -8.17
CA LEU A 17 56.09 -23.67 -8.73
C LEU A 17 55.28 -24.60 -9.65
N SER A 18 55.94 -25.44 -10.45
CA SER A 18 55.24 -26.39 -11.33
C SER A 18 54.56 -27.52 -10.56
N LEU A 19 55.16 -28.01 -9.46
CA LEU A 19 54.58 -29.05 -8.61
C LEU A 19 53.41 -28.54 -7.75
N SER A 20 53.30 -27.22 -7.56
CA SER A 20 52.15 -26.58 -6.91
C SER A 20 51.05 -26.14 -7.90
N LEU A 21 51.26 -26.31 -9.22
CA LEU A 21 50.29 -26.00 -10.28
C LEU A 21 49.60 -27.24 -10.88
N VAL A 22 49.98 -28.46 -10.50
CA VAL A 22 49.35 -29.71 -11.02
C VAL A 22 47.99 -30.03 -10.36
N SER A 23 47.48 -29.21 -9.44
CA SER A 23 46.11 -29.31 -8.91
C SER A 23 45.15 -28.25 -9.47
N ALA A 24 45.50 -27.59 -10.57
CA ALA A 24 44.79 -26.41 -11.08
C ALA A 24 43.46 -26.72 -11.80
N GLY A 25 42.45 -27.21 -11.06
CA GLY A 25 41.04 -26.99 -11.40
C GLY A 25 40.57 -25.59 -10.97
N TRP A 26 41.16 -25.01 -9.93
CA TRP A 26 40.76 -23.70 -9.40
C TRP A 26 41.28 -22.50 -10.21
N PHE A 27 42.31 -22.69 -11.05
CA PHE A 27 43.00 -21.58 -11.72
C PHE A 27 42.28 -21.13 -13.00
N SER A 28 41.55 -22.02 -13.68
CA SER A 28 40.65 -21.65 -14.78
C SER A 28 39.44 -20.85 -14.28
N ASP A 29 38.92 -21.21 -13.09
CA ASP A 29 37.76 -20.55 -12.49
C ASP A 29 38.09 -19.14 -11.98
N PHE A 30 39.31 -18.95 -11.45
CA PHE A 30 39.84 -17.64 -11.07
C PHE A 30 39.96 -16.67 -12.26
N PHE A 31 40.46 -17.12 -13.42
CA PHE A 31 40.59 -16.28 -14.61
C PHE A 31 39.25 -16.07 -15.36
N GLY A 32 38.32 -17.03 -15.27
CA GLY A 32 36.95 -16.86 -15.77
C GLY A 32 36.23 -15.70 -15.07
N LYS A 33 36.34 -15.64 -13.74
CA LYS A 33 35.74 -14.57 -12.92
C LYS A 33 36.42 -13.20 -13.08
N MET A 34 37.72 -13.14 -13.40
CA MET A 34 38.44 -11.86 -13.61
C MET A 34 38.35 -11.26 -15.02
N THR A 35 38.07 -12.06 -16.05
CA THR A 35 38.18 -11.57 -17.45
C THR A 35 36.87 -11.11 -18.07
N GLY A 36 35.73 -11.28 -17.38
CA GLY A 36 34.43 -10.74 -17.81
C GLY A 36 33.98 -11.22 -19.20
N ARG A 37 34.55 -12.31 -19.72
CA ARG A 37 34.05 -12.92 -20.96
C ARG A 37 32.75 -13.64 -20.61
N ALA A 38 31.64 -13.00 -20.96
CA ALA A 38 30.36 -13.69 -21.09
C ALA A 38 30.59 -14.90 -22.02
N VAL A 39 30.54 -16.10 -21.43
CA VAL A 39 30.24 -17.30 -22.18
C VAL A 39 28.85 -17.05 -22.75
N GLU A 40 28.72 -17.19 -24.07
CA GLU A 40 27.43 -17.17 -24.75
C GLU A 40 26.66 -18.42 -24.29
N THR A 41 25.99 -18.29 -23.15
CA THR A 41 25.05 -19.26 -22.63
C THR A 41 23.91 -19.32 -23.62
N GLN A 42 23.84 -20.42 -24.38
CA GLN A 42 22.55 -20.81 -24.92
C GLN A 42 21.60 -20.95 -23.73
N ASN A 43 20.40 -20.36 -23.86
CA ASN A 43 19.33 -20.41 -22.88
C ASN A 43 18.93 -21.87 -22.60
N LEU A 44 19.68 -22.55 -21.75
CA LEU A 44 19.22 -23.69 -21.00
C LEU A 44 18.41 -23.09 -19.84
N ALA A 45 17.13 -23.41 -19.77
CA ALA A 45 16.30 -23.09 -18.63
C ALA A 45 16.83 -23.89 -17.44
N VAL A 46 17.78 -23.30 -16.72
CA VAL A 46 18.34 -23.86 -15.49
C VAL A 46 17.28 -23.67 -14.41
N SER A 47 16.83 -24.76 -13.78
CA SER A 47 15.99 -24.64 -12.60
C SER A 47 16.77 -23.89 -11.52
N SER A 48 16.24 -22.75 -11.09
CA SER A 48 16.88 -21.87 -10.12
C SER A 48 16.59 -22.26 -8.68
N ASP A 49 15.80 -23.31 -8.45
CA ASP A 49 15.37 -23.71 -7.11
C ASP A 49 16.47 -24.53 -6.41
N PRO A 50 17.01 -24.07 -5.26
CA PRO A 50 17.90 -24.85 -4.43
C PRO A 50 17.35 -26.24 -4.05
N CYS A 51 16.03 -26.37 -3.94
CA CYS A 51 15.36 -27.58 -3.49
C CYS A 51 15.48 -28.76 -4.44
N ASP A 52 15.71 -28.52 -5.73
CA ASP A 52 15.93 -29.60 -6.70
C ASP A 52 17.22 -30.38 -6.40
N SER A 53 18.11 -29.82 -5.59
CA SER A 53 19.37 -30.43 -5.18
C SER A 53 19.35 -31.07 -3.78
N ASP A 54 18.24 -30.98 -3.03
CA ASP A 54 18.04 -31.66 -1.73
C ASP A 54 17.34 -33.02 -1.96
N PHE A 55 18.17 -34.03 -2.21
CA PHE A 55 17.76 -35.36 -2.66
C PHE A 55 17.30 -36.27 -1.52
N ASP A 56 17.70 -35.97 -0.27
CA ASP A 56 17.27 -36.70 0.92
C ASP A 56 16.10 -36.02 1.66
N GLY A 57 15.78 -34.78 1.30
CA GLY A 57 14.63 -34.02 1.80
C GLY A 57 14.83 -33.47 3.20
N ASN A 58 16.08 -33.31 3.66
CA ASN A 58 16.38 -32.82 5.00
C ASN A 58 16.29 -31.29 5.14
N GLY A 59 15.99 -30.57 4.04
CA GLY A 59 15.84 -29.13 4.01
C GLY A 59 17.14 -28.37 3.78
N THR A 60 18.26 -29.04 3.51
CA THR A 60 19.55 -28.42 3.22
C THR A 60 20.31 -29.22 2.18
N VAL A 61 20.83 -28.56 1.13
CA VAL A 61 21.72 -29.24 0.18
C VAL A 61 23.08 -29.45 0.84
N ASP A 62 23.38 -30.66 1.30
CA ASP A 62 24.57 -30.96 2.07
C ASP A 62 25.36 -32.18 1.56
N ASN A 63 26.25 -32.71 2.41
CA ASN A 63 27.10 -33.85 2.04
C ASN A 63 26.32 -35.14 1.80
N ASN A 64 25.14 -35.30 2.39
CA ASN A 64 24.27 -36.46 2.17
C ASN A 64 23.70 -36.39 0.75
N ASP A 65 23.28 -35.21 0.28
CA ASP A 65 22.83 -35.00 -1.09
C ASP A 65 23.95 -35.19 -2.09
N TYR A 66 25.16 -34.72 -1.77
CA TYR A 66 26.32 -34.98 -2.60
C TYR A 66 26.63 -36.48 -2.69
N ALA A 67 26.49 -37.22 -1.59
CA ALA A 67 26.67 -38.68 -1.60
C ALA A 67 25.59 -39.37 -2.46
N ALA A 68 24.35 -38.91 -2.40
CA ALA A 68 23.26 -39.40 -3.24
C ALA A 68 23.52 -39.10 -4.73
N PHE A 69 23.83 -37.85 -5.07
CA PHE A 69 24.16 -37.43 -6.44
C PHE A 69 25.36 -38.20 -7.01
N SER A 70 26.46 -38.27 -6.27
CA SER A 70 27.70 -38.92 -6.74
C SER A 70 27.55 -40.43 -6.93
N ALA A 71 26.60 -41.09 -6.25
CA ALA A 71 26.27 -42.49 -6.50
C ALA A 71 25.63 -42.72 -7.89
N HIS A 72 25.05 -41.67 -8.48
CA HIS A 72 24.38 -41.71 -9.77
C HIS A 72 25.10 -40.94 -10.89
N TYR A 73 26.23 -40.31 -10.60
CA TYR A 73 27.03 -39.59 -11.59
C TYR A 73 27.50 -40.50 -12.73
N ASN A 74 27.43 -40.00 -13.97
CA ASN A 74 27.61 -40.71 -15.25
C ASN A 74 26.56 -41.82 -15.55
N GLN A 75 25.40 -41.82 -14.88
CA GLN A 75 24.28 -42.69 -15.24
C GLN A 75 23.29 -41.94 -16.15
N ALA A 76 22.51 -42.69 -16.92
CA ALA A 76 21.37 -42.13 -17.63
C ALA A 76 20.23 -41.83 -16.64
N ALA A 77 19.56 -40.71 -16.84
CA ALA A 77 18.35 -40.37 -16.09
C ALA A 77 17.24 -41.37 -16.44
N SER A 78 16.54 -41.89 -15.43
CA SER A 78 15.48 -42.87 -15.63
C SER A 78 14.44 -42.80 -14.52
N ALA A 79 13.23 -42.36 -14.88
CA ALA A 79 12.07 -42.38 -13.99
C ALA A 79 11.78 -43.77 -13.42
N THR A 80 11.98 -44.83 -14.23
CA THR A 80 11.77 -46.22 -13.80
C THR A 80 12.74 -46.65 -12.69
N LEU A 81 13.92 -46.04 -12.62
CA LEU A 81 14.95 -46.31 -11.63
C LEU A 81 15.02 -45.24 -10.53
N GLY A 82 14.20 -44.19 -10.63
CA GLY A 82 14.22 -43.03 -9.71
C GLY A 82 15.50 -42.21 -9.78
N THR A 83 16.22 -42.25 -10.92
CA THR A 83 17.48 -41.50 -11.11
C THR A 83 17.27 -40.18 -11.85
N ASP A 84 16.09 -39.94 -12.39
CA ASP A 84 15.67 -38.70 -13.05
C ASP A 84 15.76 -37.48 -12.13
N LYS A 85 15.56 -37.63 -10.82
CA LYS A 85 15.73 -36.52 -9.87
C LYS A 85 17.15 -35.94 -9.80
N TYR A 86 18.17 -36.64 -10.29
CA TYR A 86 19.56 -36.16 -10.29
C TYR A 86 19.96 -35.48 -11.62
N ASP A 87 19.08 -35.47 -12.63
CA ASP A 87 19.26 -34.83 -13.94
C ASP A 87 18.70 -33.40 -13.88
N LEU A 88 19.45 -32.54 -13.21
CA LEU A 88 19.04 -31.19 -12.81
C LEU A 88 18.89 -30.23 -14.00
N ASP A 89 19.55 -30.50 -15.13
CA ASP A 89 19.34 -29.73 -16.37
C ASP A 89 18.33 -30.37 -17.35
N GLY A 90 17.81 -31.56 -17.00
CA GLY A 90 16.80 -32.29 -17.76
C GLY A 90 17.27 -32.85 -19.10
N ASN A 91 18.59 -33.00 -19.33
CA ASN A 91 19.13 -33.44 -20.60
C ASN A 91 19.09 -34.97 -20.81
N GLY A 92 18.66 -35.74 -19.81
CA GLY A 92 18.57 -37.19 -19.80
C GLY A 92 19.82 -37.90 -19.27
N LYS A 93 20.81 -37.18 -18.72
CA LYS A 93 22.06 -37.74 -18.20
C LYS A 93 22.52 -36.98 -16.97
N ILE A 94 22.99 -37.72 -15.98
CA ILE A 94 23.53 -37.15 -14.74
C ILE A 94 25.03 -36.95 -14.92
N GLU A 95 25.44 -35.76 -15.34
CA GLU A 95 26.83 -35.45 -15.69
C GLU A 95 27.32 -34.12 -15.11
N PHE A 96 28.37 -33.55 -15.69
CA PHE A 96 29.03 -32.37 -15.13
C PHE A 96 28.13 -31.13 -15.12
N ALA A 97 27.21 -31.02 -16.09
CA ALA A 97 26.25 -29.92 -16.14
C ALA A 97 25.37 -29.89 -14.89
N ASP A 98 24.83 -31.04 -14.48
CA ASP A 98 24.05 -31.19 -13.25
C ASP A 98 24.89 -30.92 -12.01
N TYR A 99 26.16 -31.36 -12.01
CA TYR A 99 27.07 -31.06 -10.91
C TYR A 99 27.27 -29.55 -10.71
N ILE A 100 27.31 -28.76 -11.78
CA ILE A 100 27.41 -27.30 -11.67
C ILE A 100 26.15 -26.70 -11.02
N ILE A 101 24.96 -27.21 -11.36
CA ILE A 101 23.70 -26.80 -10.73
C ILE A 101 23.70 -27.17 -9.25
N PHE A 102 23.99 -28.45 -8.95
CA PHE A 102 24.11 -28.96 -7.58
C PHE A 102 25.11 -28.14 -6.75
N ALA A 103 26.32 -27.90 -7.27
CA ALA A 103 27.35 -27.13 -6.58
C ALA A 103 26.94 -25.66 -6.38
N GLY A 104 26.15 -25.09 -7.29
CA GLY A 104 25.53 -23.79 -7.14
C GLY A 104 24.50 -23.73 -6.01
N ASN A 105 23.93 -24.88 -5.64
CA ASN A 105 22.94 -25.03 -4.57
C ASN A 105 23.53 -25.56 -3.25
N PHE A 106 24.75 -26.09 -3.25
CA PHE A 106 25.39 -26.67 -2.07
C PHE A 106 25.52 -25.68 -0.90
N GLY A 107 25.09 -26.11 0.29
CA GLY A 107 25.06 -25.33 1.51
C GLY A 107 23.92 -24.32 1.59
N LYS A 108 23.04 -24.25 0.57
CA LYS A 108 21.79 -23.51 0.68
C LYS A 108 20.80 -24.31 1.51
N ASN A 109 20.07 -23.61 2.36
CA ASN A 109 18.90 -24.17 2.99
C ASN A 109 17.79 -24.22 1.94
N CYS A 110 17.28 -25.42 1.68
CA CYS A 110 16.05 -25.68 0.95
C CYS A 110 14.82 -25.40 1.81
N ILE A 111 15.02 -24.93 3.04
CA ILE A 111 14.02 -24.19 3.83
C ILE A 111 13.78 -22.79 3.23
N ALA A 112 13.61 -22.71 1.90
CA ALA A 112 12.64 -21.80 1.34
C ALA A 112 11.31 -22.55 1.44
N ASP A 113 10.74 -22.51 2.64
CA ASP A 113 9.32 -22.64 2.85
C ASP A 113 8.61 -23.76 2.03
N ARG A 114 8.91 -25.01 2.37
CA ARG A 114 8.03 -26.14 2.07
C ARG A 114 6.75 -26.13 2.92
N SER A 115 6.47 -25.08 3.70
CA SER A 115 5.07 -24.85 4.01
C SER A 115 4.44 -24.54 2.66
N CYS A 116 3.38 -25.23 2.31
CA CYS A 116 2.70 -24.97 1.03
C CYS A 116 1.99 -23.59 1.04
N ASN A 117 2.26 -22.79 2.07
CA ASN A 117 1.69 -21.49 2.36
C ASN A 117 2.12 -20.41 1.36
N PRO A 118 3.40 -20.20 0.96
CA PRO A 118 3.73 -19.10 0.05
C PRO A 118 3.18 -19.31 -1.36
N ALA A 119 3.25 -20.53 -1.88
CA ALA A 119 2.70 -20.82 -3.19
C ALA A 119 1.17 -20.70 -3.18
N PHE A 120 0.52 -21.13 -2.10
CA PHE A 120 -0.92 -20.94 -1.93
C PHE A 120 -1.29 -19.46 -1.75
N GLN A 121 -0.53 -18.69 -0.97
CA GLN A 121 -0.71 -17.25 -0.81
C GLN A 121 -0.51 -16.50 -2.13
N GLN A 122 0.47 -16.90 -2.94
CA GLN A 122 0.65 -16.38 -4.29
C GLN A 122 -0.57 -16.70 -5.16
N PHE A 123 -1.04 -17.94 -5.15
CA PHE A 123 -2.27 -18.32 -5.86
C PHE A 123 -3.46 -17.45 -5.41
N LEU A 124 -3.69 -17.31 -4.11
CA LEU A 124 -4.77 -16.48 -3.56
C LEU A 124 -4.64 -15.00 -3.97
N GLY A 125 -3.42 -14.47 -4.04
CA GLY A 125 -3.14 -13.10 -4.50
C GLY A 125 -3.38 -12.89 -5.99
N GLU A 126 -3.36 -13.95 -6.79
CA GLU A 126 -3.67 -13.94 -8.22
C GLU A 126 -5.12 -14.34 -8.54
N TYR A 127 -5.87 -14.90 -7.58
CA TYR A 127 -7.24 -15.35 -7.77
C TYR A 127 -8.17 -14.22 -8.23
N GLY A 128 -9.01 -14.52 -9.22
CA GLY A 128 -9.96 -13.59 -9.85
C GLY A 128 -9.35 -12.70 -10.93
N LYS A 129 -8.02 -12.74 -11.14
CA LYS A 129 -7.38 -11.98 -12.22
C LYS A 129 -7.63 -12.65 -13.57
N SER A 130 -8.05 -11.85 -14.55
CA SER A 130 -8.00 -12.25 -15.95
C SER A 130 -6.57 -12.15 -16.44
N ILE A 131 -6.09 -13.21 -17.09
CA ILE A 131 -4.73 -13.25 -17.62
C ILE A 131 -4.74 -13.27 -19.14
N THR A 132 -3.75 -12.60 -19.72
CA THR A 132 -3.49 -12.70 -21.16
C THR A 132 -2.32 -13.66 -21.33
N TYR A 133 -2.56 -14.79 -21.99
CA TYR A 133 -1.57 -15.83 -22.21
C TYR A 133 -0.23 -15.25 -22.74
N PRO A 134 0.96 -15.65 -22.21
CA PRO A 134 1.25 -16.86 -21.43
C PRO A 134 1.76 -16.63 -19.99
N GLU A 135 1.35 -15.58 -19.28
CA GLU A 135 2.19 -15.05 -18.18
C GLU A 135 2.02 -15.67 -16.77
N THR A 136 1.10 -16.60 -16.52
CA THR A 136 1.02 -17.23 -15.18
C THR A 136 0.81 -18.74 -15.23
N ASN A 137 1.41 -19.44 -14.26
CA ASN A 137 1.27 -20.90 -14.08
C ASN A 137 0.01 -21.28 -13.28
N TYR A 138 -0.87 -20.32 -12.98
CA TYR A 138 -2.00 -20.51 -12.05
C TYR A 138 -3.36 -20.66 -12.72
N ASP A 139 -3.50 -20.34 -14.01
CA ASP A 139 -4.67 -20.71 -14.84
C ASP A 139 -4.44 -22.10 -15.42
N LEU A 140 -4.66 -23.10 -14.57
CA LEU A 140 -4.37 -24.51 -14.84
C LEU A 140 -5.34 -25.13 -15.86
N ASN A 141 -6.56 -24.60 -15.93
CA ASN A 141 -7.56 -25.04 -16.89
C ASN A 141 -7.50 -24.26 -18.23
N HIS A 142 -6.71 -23.19 -18.28
CA HIS A 142 -6.44 -22.33 -19.43
C HIS A 142 -7.67 -21.61 -19.98
N ASN A 143 -8.58 -21.17 -19.10
CA ASN A 143 -9.78 -20.44 -19.48
C ASN A 143 -9.56 -18.90 -19.54
N GLY A 144 -8.37 -18.42 -19.17
CA GLY A 144 -7.99 -17.01 -19.20
C GLY A 144 -8.32 -16.24 -17.92
N VAL A 145 -8.80 -16.90 -16.87
CA VAL A 145 -9.10 -16.31 -15.56
C VAL A 145 -8.65 -17.29 -14.48
N ILE A 146 -7.91 -16.81 -13.49
CA ILE A 146 -7.55 -17.65 -12.34
C ILE A 146 -8.78 -17.75 -11.44
N ASP A 147 -9.46 -18.89 -11.44
CA ASP A 147 -10.74 -19.05 -10.75
C ASP A 147 -10.83 -20.29 -9.84
N PHE A 148 -12.05 -20.65 -9.44
CA PHE A 148 -12.27 -21.75 -8.51
C PHE A 148 -11.90 -23.11 -9.12
N GLU A 149 -12.10 -23.27 -10.43
CA GLU A 149 -11.73 -24.48 -11.15
C GLU A 149 -10.21 -24.67 -11.21
N ASP A 150 -9.46 -23.58 -11.37
CA ASP A 150 -8.00 -23.61 -11.21
C ASP A 150 -7.58 -23.91 -9.79
N PHE A 151 -8.30 -23.36 -8.83
CA PHE A 151 -8.06 -23.59 -7.41
C PHE A 151 -8.22 -25.08 -7.03
N ILE A 152 -9.25 -25.77 -7.55
CA ILE A 152 -9.42 -27.22 -7.35
C ILE A 152 -8.26 -27.98 -7.97
N SER A 153 -7.88 -27.63 -9.20
CA SER A 153 -6.76 -28.24 -9.92
C SER A 153 -5.44 -28.04 -9.17
N PHE A 154 -5.24 -26.85 -8.61
CA PHE A 154 -4.09 -26.47 -7.80
C PHE A 154 -4.05 -27.31 -6.52
N THR A 155 -5.17 -27.44 -5.82
CA THR A 155 -5.27 -28.22 -4.58
C THR A 155 -5.01 -29.71 -4.82
N GLU A 156 -5.56 -30.29 -5.89
CA GLU A 156 -5.29 -31.68 -6.28
C GLU A 156 -3.79 -31.88 -6.56
N TYR A 157 -3.19 -31.01 -7.37
CA TYR A 157 -1.76 -31.05 -7.69
C TYR A 157 -0.89 -30.91 -6.43
N TYR A 158 -1.16 -29.89 -5.60
CA TYR A 158 -0.39 -29.61 -4.38
C TYR A 158 -0.55 -30.69 -3.32
N SER A 159 -1.73 -31.30 -3.17
CA SER A 159 -1.93 -32.41 -2.23
C SER A 159 -1.02 -33.61 -2.50
N THR A 160 -0.52 -33.75 -3.74
CA THR A 160 0.43 -34.81 -4.11
C THR A 160 1.90 -34.44 -3.85
N LEU A 161 2.22 -33.14 -3.84
CA LEU A 161 3.57 -32.64 -3.62
C LEU A 161 3.86 -32.37 -2.15
N CYS A 162 2.83 -31.97 -1.41
CA CYS A 162 2.89 -31.59 -0.02
C CYS A 162 2.48 -32.77 0.87
N THR A 163 3.43 -33.65 1.20
CA THR A 163 3.22 -34.56 2.33
C THR A 163 3.49 -33.79 3.61
N PRO A 164 2.52 -33.65 4.53
CA PRO A 164 2.76 -32.94 5.78
C PRO A 164 3.87 -33.64 6.57
N GLU A 165 4.92 -32.90 6.95
CA GLU A 165 6.09 -33.43 7.68
C GLU A 165 5.73 -34.01 9.06
N SER A 166 4.51 -33.74 9.54
CA SER A 166 3.90 -34.41 10.67
C SER A 166 2.53 -34.96 10.26
N PRO A 167 2.11 -36.14 10.77
CA PRO A 167 0.72 -36.53 10.62
C PRO A 167 -0.14 -35.38 11.13
N ILE A 168 -1.05 -34.88 10.29
CA ILE A 168 -2.10 -33.93 10.66
C ILE A 168 -2.55 -34.36 12.06
N PRO A 169 -2.36 -33.53 13.12
CA PRO A 169 -2.72 -33.91 14.47
C PRO A 169 -4.13 -34.48 14.39
N ALA A 170 -4.27 -35.76 14.75
CA ALA A 170 -5.51 -36.50 14.51
C ALA A 170 -6.66 -35.62 14.98
N ALA A 171 -7.45 -35.12 14.02
CA ALA A 171 -8.31 -33.95 14.17
C ALA A 171 -8.88 -33.92 15.57
N GLY A 172 -8.55 -32.88 16.33
CA GLY A 172 -8.89 -32.70 17.73
C GLY A 172 -10.37 -32.50 17.96
N SER A 173 -11.24 -33.35 17.38
CA SER A 173 -12.62 -33.58 17.79
C SER A 173 -13.49 -32.33 18.00
N THR A 174 -13.31 -31.28 17.21
CA THR A 174 -14.42 -30.41 16.86
C THR A 174 -14.58 -30.44 15.34
N SER A 175 -15.66 -31.06 14.90
CA SER A 175 -16.05 -31.16 13.50
C SER A 175 -16.57 -29.79 13.08
N ALA A 176 -15.71 -28.77 13.03
CA ALA A 176 -16.04 -27.47 12.49
C ALA A 176 -16.49 -27.68 11.05
N CYS A 177 -17.75 -27.35 10.81
CA CYS A 177 -18.35 -27.43 9.49
C CYS A 177 -17.98 -26.12 8.77
N PRO A 178 -17.27 -26.17 7.63
CA PRO A 178 -16.84 -24.96 6.92
C PRO A 178 -17.95 -24.32 6.06
N ASP A 179 -19.16 -24.22 6.62
CA ASP A 179 -20.30 -23.48 6.06
C ASP A 179 -20.33 -22.10 6.73
N PHE A 180 -19.49 -21.21 6.21
CA PHE A 180 -19.21 -19.91 6.82
C PHE A 180 -20.32 -18.88 6.60
N ASN A 181 -21.17 -19.09 5.59
CA ASN A 181 -22.35 -18.27 5.36
C ASN A 181 -23.64 -18.87 5.99
N SER A 182 -23.56 -20.06 6.57
CA SER A 182 -24.67 -20.78 7.20
C SER A 182 -25.85 -21.09 6.25
N ASP A 183 -25.56 -21.32 4.97
CA ASP A 183 -26.56 -21.68 3.96
C ASP A 183 -26.87 -23.19 3.90
N GLY A 184 -26.13 -23.99 4.67
CA GLY A 184 -26.25 -25.44 4.78
C GLY A 184 -25.36 -26.22 3.81
N SER A 185 -24.64 -25.57 2.91
CA SER A 185 -23.85 -26.19 1.84
C SER A 185 -22.46 -25.59 1.75
N ILE A 186 -21.41 -26.41 1.83
CA ILE A 186 -20.03 -25.93 1.71
C ILE A 186 -19.72 -25.74 0.22
N ASN A 187 -19.65 -24.49 -0.24
CA ASN A 187 -19.54 -24.14 -1.65
C ASN A 187 -18.61 -22.94 -1.90
N VAL A 188 -18.58 -22.40 -3.13
CA VAL A 188 -17.70 -21.27 -3.50
C VAL A 188 -17.94 -20.05 -2.61
N ALA A 189 -19.18 -19.80 -2.18
CA ALA A 189 -19.47 -18.67 -1.29
C ALA A 189 -18.72 -18.78 0.05
N ASP A 190 -18.59 -19.99 0.60
CA ASP A 190 -17.80 -20.23 1.81
C ASP A 190 -16.31 -20.06 1.55
N PHE A 191 -15.82 -20.53 0.39
CA PHE A 191 -14.42 -20.35 0.01
C PHE A 191 -14.04 -18.87 -0.09
N GLU A 192 -14.91 -18.03 -0.66
CA GLU A 192 -14.70 -16.59 -0.73
C GLU A 192 -14.59 -15.96 0.67
N ILE A 193 -15.38 -16.42 1.64
CA ILE A 193 -15.30 -15.98 3.04
C ILE A 193 -14.02 -16.50 3.72
N PHE A 194 -13.63 -17.74 3.45
CA PHE A 194 -12.40 -18.33 3.97
C PHE A 194 -11.17 -17.57 3.47
N ARG A 195 -11.08 -17.34 2.15
CA ARG A 195 -9.94 -16.67 1.51
C ARG A 195 -9.65 -15.30 2.13
N VAL A 196 -10.68 -14.49 2.37
CA VAL A 196 -10.48 -13.14 2.95
C VAL A 196 -10.01 -13.17 4.41
N ASN A 197 -10.03 -14.34 5.06
CA ASN A 197 -9.51 -14.54 6.42
C ASN A 197 -8.23 -15.40 6.48
N TYR A 198 -7.80 -15.97 5.35
CA TYR A 198 -6.58 -16.75 5.26
C TYR A 198 -5.34 -15.92 5.66
N GLY A 199 -4.49 -16.49 6.52
CA GLY A 199 -3.30 -15.84 7.08
C GLY A 199 -3.57 -14.82 8.19
N LYS A 200 -4.82 -14.55 8.58
CA LYS A 200 -5.13 -13.72 9.75
C LYS A 200 -4.84 -14.49 11.04
N SER A 201 -4.54 -13.76 12.12
CA SER A 201 -4.41 -14.35 13.45
C SER A 201 -5.77 -14.81 13.97
N VAL A 202 -5.79 -15.98 14.61
CA VAL A 202 -6.98 -16.53 15.24
C VAL A 202 -7.36 -15.72 16.48
N SER A 203 -8.61 -15.27 16.50
CA SER A 203 -9.19 -14.50 17.60
C SER A 203 -10.69 -14.75 17.71
N VAL A 204 -11.09 -15.21 18.90
CA VAL A 204 -12.51 -15.37 19.29
C VAL A 204 -13.21 -14.01 19.33
N SER A 205 -12.55 -12.96 19.80
CA SER A 205 -13.16 -11.62 19.88
C SER A 205 -13.40 -11.00 18.51
N LEU A 206 -12.65 -11.41 17.49
CA LEU A 206 -12.84 -10.97 16.10
C LEU A 206 -13.66 -11.98 15.27
N GLY A 207 -14.12 -13.08 15.86
CA GLY A 207 -14.87 -14.14 15.18
C GLY A 207 -14.11 -14.84 14.06
N THR A 208 -12.77 -14.88 14.17
CA THR A 208 -11.87 -15.49 13.18
C THR A 208 -11.51 -16.93 13.53
N ASP A 209 -11.75 -17.35 14.77
CA ASP A 209 -11.61 -18.72 15.26
C ASP A 209 -12.41 -19.75 14.47
N LYS A 210 -13.55 -19.37 13.89
CA LYS A 210 -14.32 -20.28 13.03
C LYS A 210 -13.59 -20.70 11.75
N TYR A 211 -12.54 -19.98 11.33
CA TYR A 211 -11.76 -20.28 10.12
C TYR A 211 -10.53 -21.16 10.39
N ASP A 212 -10.16 -21.33 11.65
CA ASP A 212 -9.15 -22.28 12.13
C ASP A 212 -9.83 -23.64 12.30
N LEU A 213 -9.84 -24.43 11.22
CA LEU A 213 -10.57 -25.68 11.11
C LEU A 213 -9.83 -26.85 11.78
N ASN A 214 -8.53 -26.71 12.06
CA ASN A 214 -7.73 -27.72 12.74
C ASN A 214 -7.45 -27.40 14.23
N ASP A 215 -7.90 -26.23 14.72
CA ASP A 215 -7.72 -25.70 16.08
C ASP A 215 -6.22 -25.51 16.46
N ASP A 216 -5.35 -25.14 15.50
CA ASP A 216 -3.91 -24.96 15.74
C ASP A 216 -3.47 -23.52 16.05
N GLY A 217 -4.40 -22.56 15.99
CA GLY A 217 -4.19 -21.16 16.28
C GLY A 217 -3.70 -20.34 15.07
N ALA A 218 -3.65 -20.93 13.89
CA ALA A 218 -3.44 -20.25 12.62
C ALA A 218 -4.64 -20.46 11.67
N ILE A 219 -4.78 -19.58 10.68
CA ILE A 219 -5.67 -19.80 9.53
C ILE A 219 -4.75 -19.98 8.34
N ASP A 220 -4.39 -21.22 8.04
CA ASP A 220 -3.35 -21.54 7.08
C ASP A 220 -3.70 -22.71 6.15
N PHE A 221 -2.68 -23.23 5.46
CA PHE A 221 -2.84 -24.23 4.43
C PHE A 221 -3.46 -25.53 4.97
N TYR A 222 -3.31 -25.83 6.26
CA TYR A 222 -3.91 -27.02 6.84
C TYR A 222 -5.42 -26.87 7.01
N ASP A 223 -5.91 -25.70 7.40
CA ASP A 223 -7.35 -25.39 7.41
C ASP A 223 -7.91 -25.47 6.00
N HIS A 224 -7.14 -24.99 5.04
CA HIS A 224 -7.49 -25.06 3.64
C HIS A 224 -7.71 -26.50 3.15
N LEU A 225 -6.84 -27.43 3.54
CA LEU A 225 -7.01 -28.85 3.20
C LEU A 225 -8.29 -29.43 3.82
N ILE A 226 -8.64 -29.03 5.05
CA ILE A 226 -9.89 -29.45 5.70
C ILE A 226 -11.10 -28.89 4.96
N PHE A 227 -11.05 -27.60 4.56
CA PHE A 227 -12.09 -26.99 3.74
C PHE A 227 -12.30 -27.76 2.43
N ALA A 228 -11.21 -28.03 1.70
CA ALA A 228 -11.24 -28.73 0.42
C ALA A 228 -11.77 -30.17 0.56
N GLU A 229 -11.44 -30.87 1.64
CA GLU A 229 -11.98 -32.21 1.93
C GLU A 229 -13.51 -32.21 2.10
N LYS A 230 -14.06 -31.13 2.65
CA LYS A 230 -15.51 -30.98 2.90
C LYS A 230 -16.25 -30.27 1.77
N TYR A 231 -15.55 -29.74 0.78
CA TYR A 231 -16.16 -28.98 -0.31
C TYR A 231 -17.21 -29.78 -1.07
N GLY A 232 -18.36 -29.17 -1.35
CA GLY A 232 -19.50 -29.80 -2.01
C GLY A 232 -20.32 -30.72 -1.11
N THR A 233 -20.02 -30.79 0.19
CA THR A 233 -20.85 -31.50 1.18
C THR A 233 -21.80 -30.54 1.89
N THR A 234 -22.91 -31.06 2.43
CA THR A 234 -23.83 -30.28 3.26
C THR A 234 -23.49 -30.44 4.72
N CYS A 235 -23.53 -29.35 5.47
CA CYS A 235 -23.45 -29.43 6.91
C CYS A 235 -24.78 -29.90 7.47
N SER A 236 -24.78 -31.11 8.04
CA SER A 236 -25.93 -31.60 8.77
C SER A 236 -26.01 -30.78 10.05
N SER A 237 -26.77 -29.69 10.01
CA SER A 237 -27.04 -28.84 11.17
C SER A 237 -27.63 -29.74 12.26
N SER A 238 -26.78 -30.18 13.19
CA SER A 238 -27.24 -30.74 14.45
C SER A 238 -28.20 -29.70 15.01
N SER A 239 -29.46 -30.08 15.20
CA SER A 239 -30.47 -29.24 15.84
C SER A 239 -30.09 -29.08 17.31
N THR A 240 -29.07 -28.27 17.56
CA THR A 240 -28.65 -27.84 18.88
C THR A 240 -29.70 -26.84 19.30
N THR A 241 -30.47 -27.16 20.33
CA THR A 241 -31.41 -26.24 20.97
C THR A 241 -30.62 -24.98 21.31
N THR A 242 -30.80 -23.93 20.50
CA THR A 242 -29.99 -22.72 20.55
C THR A 242 -30.35 -22.00 21.82
N ILE A 243 -29.48 -22.10 22.81
CA ILE A 243 -29.52 -21.22 23.97
C ILE A 243 -29.20 -19.84 23.42
N THR A 244 -30.19 -18.96 23.38
CA THR A 244 -30.04 -17.61 22.83
C THR A 244 -29.84 -16.67 23.99
N CYS A 245 -28.58 -16.36 24.28
CA CYS A 245 -28.22 -15.13 24.95
C CYS A 245 -28.13 -14.05 23.86
N THR A 246 -28.82 -12.92 24.04
CA THR A 246 -28.70 -11.77 23.13
C THR A 246 -28.14 -10.59 23.89
N ASP A 247 -27.15 -9.94 23.29
CA ASP A 247 -26.46 -8.77 23.83
C ASP A 247 -26.74 -7.55 22.96
N SER A 248 -27.02 -6.39 23.55
CA SER A 248 -27.42 -5.20 22.78
C SER A 248 -26.25 -4.40 22.21
N ASP A 249 -25.05 -4.57 22.76
CA ASP A 249 -23.80 -3.91 22.35
C ASP A 249 -22.85 -4.84 21.56
N GLY A 250 -23.20 -6.12 21.42
CA GLY A 250 -22.41 -7.09 20.69
C GLY A 250 -21.25 -7.72 21.49
N GLY A 251 -21.21 -7.56 22.82
CA GLY A 251 -20.29 -8.32 23.67
C GLY A 251 -19.77 -7.55 24.86
N LYS A 252 -18.50 -7.15 24.81
CA LYS A 252 -17.86 -6.33 25.86
C LYS A 252 -17.49 -4.98 25.25
N ASP A 253 -18.43 -4.05 25.24
CA ASP A 253 -18.24 -2.70 24.73
C ASP A 253 -18.41 -1.69 25.87
N TYR A 254 -17.29 -1.32 26.47
CA TYR A 254 -17.30 -0.44 27.64
C TYR A 254 -17.81 0.98 27.35
N ASP A 255 -17.90 1.36 26.07
CA ASP A 255 -18.28 2.69 25.60
C ASP A 255 -19.75 2.76 25.15
N VAL A 256 -20.45 1.64 25.16
CA VAL A 256 -21.87 1.53 24.79
C VAL A 256 -22.61 0.77 25.87
N LYS A 257 -23.70 1.32 26.39
CA LYS A 257 -24.50 0.62 27.40
C LYS A 257 -25.13 -0.65 26.83
N GLY A 258 -24.67 -1.80 27.29
CA GLY A 258 -25.14 -3.14 26.98
C GLY A 258 -26.32 -3.62 27.81
N THR A 259 -27.03 -4.60 27.27
CA THR A 259 -28.14 -5.30 27.92
C THR A 259 -28.21 -6.72 27.40
N VAL A 260 -27.94 -7.65 28.31
CA VAL A 260 -28.01 -9.08 28.07
C VAL A 260 -29.39 -9.61 28.43
N VAL A 261 -30.00 -10.33 27.48
CA VAL A 261 -31.23 -11.09 27.69
C VAL A 261 -30.91 -12.58 27.58
N ASP A 262 -31.04 -13.29 28.70
CA ASP A 262 -30.92 -14.74 28.78
C ASP A 262 -32.31 -15.37 28.64
N SER A 263 -32.57 -15.97 27.47
CA SER A 263 -33.86 -16.60 27.14
C SER A 263 -34.21 -17.83 27.98
N LEU A 264 -33.22 -18.52 28.58
CA LEU A 264 -33.46 -19.68 29.44
C LEU A 264 -33.88 -19.24 30.84
N ALA A 265 -33.16 -18.26 31.39
CA ALA A 265 -33.40 -17.79 32.74
C ALA A 265 -34.57 -16.79 32.83
N SER A 266 -35.01 -16.22 31.70
CA SER A 266 -35.94 -15.08 31.66
C SER A 266 -35.44 -13.91 32.51
N VAL A 267 -34.12 -13.68 32.49
CA VAL A 267 -33.47 -12.60 33.23
C VAL A 267 -32.82 -11.64 32.24
N THR A 268 -32.89 -10.35 32.57
CA THR A 268 -32.25 -9.27 31.85
C THR A 268 -31.26 -8.59 32.78
N TYR A 269 -30.03 -8.41 32.30
CA TYR A 269 -28.99 -7.66 32.98
C TYR A 269 -28.55 -6.51 32.07
N THR A 270 -28.28 -5.36 32.66
CA THR A 270 -27.89 -4.14 31.95
C THR A 270 -26.65 -3.60 32.62
N ASP A 271 -25.75 -3.02 31.83
CA ASP A 271 -24.53 -2.45 32.37
C ASP A 271 -24.83 -1.32 33.34
N THR A 272 -24.06 -1.30 34.42
CA THR A 272 -24.28 -0.38 35.52
C THR A 272 -22.97 0.12 36.07
N CYS A 273 -22.95 1.38 36.50
CA CYS A 273 -21.80 1.90 37.23
C CYS A 273 -21.84 1.46 38.69
N THR A 274 -20.69 1.40 39.33
CA THR A 274 -20.56 1.20 40.77
C THR A 274 -19.25 1.82 41.27
N ASP A 275 -19.15 2.02 42.57
CA ASP A 275 -17.91 2.42 43.23
C ASP A 275 -17.38 1.25 44.08
N LEU A 276 -16.05 1.08 44.14
CA LEU A 276 -15.33 -0.02 44.81
C LEU A 276 -15.74 -0.29 46.28
N GLU A 277 -16.50 0.61 46.89
CA GLU A 277 -16.80 0.60 48.33
C GLU A 277 -18.24 0.19 48.69
N THR A 278 -19.17 0.06 47.74
CA THR A 278 -20.59 -0.15 48.06
C THR A 278 -21.03 -1.59 47.77
N THR A 279 -20.56 -2.50 48.62
CA THR A 279 -21.26 -3.78 48.80
C THR A 279 -22.41 -3.60 49.78
N ASP A 280 -23.58 -4.14 49.46
CA ASP A 280 -24.70 -4.19 50.39
C ASP A 280 -24.36 -5.07 51.60
N ALA A 281 -25.25 -5.12 52.59
CA ALA A 281 -25.04 -5.95 53.80
C ALA A 281 -24.89 -7.46 53.51
N SER A 282 -25.20 -7.92 52.30
CA SER A 282 -25.00 -9.28 51.79
C SER A 282 -23.69 -9.47 51.02
N GLY A 283 -22.91 -8.42 50.80
CA GLY A 283 -21.69 -8.46 49.98
C GLY A 283 -21.94 -8.32 48.47
N GLY A 284 -23.16 -7.94 48.06
CA GLY A 284 -23.52 -7.73 46.66
C GLY A 284 -23.24 -6.30 46.20
N TRP A 285 -22.77 -6.11 44.96
CA TRP A 285 -22.54 -4.80 44.37
C TRP A 285 -23.84 -3.99 44.27
N THR A 286 -23.78 -2.71 44.62
CA THR A 286 -24.92 -1.80 44.45
C THR A 286 -24.72 -0.93 43.20
N PRO A 287 -25.58 -1.05 42.18
CA PRO A 287 -25.48 -0.24 40.98
C PRO A 287 -25.83 1.22 41.29
N THR A 288 -25.08 2.13 40.70
CA THR A 288 -25.24 3.59 40.76
C THR A 288 -25.36 4.16 39.36
N SER A 289 -25.88 5.39 39.24
CA SER A 289 -25.93 6.11 37.96
C SER A 289 -24.56 6.62 37.52
N THR A 290 -23.60 6.71 38.43
CA THR A 290 -22.22 7.19 38.20
C THR A 290 -21.27 6.43 39.12
N GLY A 291 -20.03 6.18 38.70
CA GLY A 291 -19.02 5.57 39.55
C GLY A 291 -17.64 5.51 38.89
N THR A 292 -16.69 4.77 39.45
CA THR A 292 -15.38 4.53 38.80
C THR A 292 -15.29 3.18 38.10
N ILE A 293 -16.25 2.27 38.35
CA ILE A 293 -16.27 0.93 37.77
C ILE A 293 -17.55 0.71 36.96
N LEU A 294 -17.40 0.15 35.78
CA LEU A 294 -18.47 -0.40 34.96
C LEU A 294 -18.61 -1.90 35.27
N MET A 295 -19.82 -2.31 35.64
CA MET A 295 -20.20 -3.71 35.68
C MET A 295 -20.74 -4.09 34.31
N GLU A 296 -19.85 -4.67 33.51
CA GLU A 296 -20.14 -5.14 32.16
C GLU A 296 -20.85 -6.49 32.21
N TYR A 297 -21.99 -6.62 31.53
CA TYR A 297 -22.69 -7.87 31.29
C TYR A 297 -22.57 -8.24 29.82
N SER A 298 -22.08 -9.45 29.53
CA SER A 298 -21.89 -9.89 28.16
C SER A 298 -22.41 -11.30 27.90
N CYS A 299 -22.81 -11.62 26.68
CA CYS A 299 -23.15 -12.99 26.30
C CYS A 299 -21.92 -13.91 26.15
N GLY A 300 -21.88 -15.00 26.92
CA GLY A 300 -20.90 -16.08 26.76
C GLY A 300 -21.43 -17.25 25.92
N SER A 301 -20.62 -18.29 25.75
CA SER A 301 -20.94 -19.46 24.89
C SER A 301 -22.19 -20.25 25.32
N THR A 302 -22.61 -20.14 26.57
CA THR A 302 -23.77 -20.89 27.11
C THR A 302 -24.65 -20.09 28.05
N ASN A 303 -24.15 -19.02 28.67
CA ASN A 303 -24.84 -18.17 29.64
C ASN A 303 -24.29 -16.73 29.56
N TYR A 304 -24.97 -15.77 30.19
CA TYR A 304 -24.38 -14.45 30.42
C TYR A 304 -23.15 -14.52 31.33
N GLN A 305 -22.23 -13.60 31.15
CA GLN A 305 -21.06 -13.37 31.99
C GLN A 305 -21.11 -11.93 32.50
N TYR A 306 -20.35 -11.64 33.56
CA TYR A 306 -20.14 -10.25 33.98
C TYR A 306 -18.69 -10.02 34.41
N ALA A 307 -18.19 -8.82 34.20
CA ALA A 307 -16.85 -8.41 34.57
C ALA A 307 -16.83 -6.97 35.08
N PRO A 308 -16.20 -6.70 36.25
CA PRO A 308 -15.92 -5.32 36.65
C PRO A 308 -14.79 -4.76 35.77
N TYR A 309 -14.99 -3.56 35.25
CA TYR A 309 -14.00 -2.79 34.47
C TYR A 309 -13.81 -1.41 35.09
N GLU A 310 -12.57 -1.02 35.36
CA GLU A 310 -12.25 0.30 35.93
C GLU A 310 -12.16 1.32 34.80
N CYS A 311 -13.15 2.22 34.71
CA CYS A 311 -13.23 3.20 33.64
C CYS A 311 -12.18 4.31 33.86
N PRO A 312 -11.31 4.60 32.87
CA PRO A 312 -10.25 5.59 33.02
C PRO A 312 -10.71 6.98 33.48
N ASN A 313 -11.88 7.43 33.02
CA ASN A 313 -12.43 8.75 33.35
C ASN A 313 -13.73 8.67 34.17
N GLY A 314 -13.98 7.53 34.79
CA GLY A 314 -15.25 7.25 35.47
C GLY A 314 -16.30 6.65 34.54
N CYS A 315 -17.40 6.23 35.14
CA CYS A 315 -18.54 5.57 34.54
C CYS A 315 -19.77 6.45 34.75
N SER A 316 -20.60 6.61 33.71
CA SER A 316 -21.90 7.27 33.80
C SER A 316 -22.95 6.45 33.05
N ASP A 317 -24.10 6.22 33.69
CA ASP A 317 -25.25 5.48 33.16
C ASP A 317 -24.95 4.10 32.52
N GLY A 318 -23.95 3.39 33.02
CA GLY A 318 -23.58 2.07 32.50
C GLY A 318 -22.69 2.12 31.26
N THR A 319 -21.90 3.18 31.10
CA THR A 319 -20.82 3.26 30.10
C THR A 319 -19.63 4.03 30.68
N CYS A 320 -18.42 3.73 30.22
CA CYS A 320 -17.22 4.48 30.54
C CYS A 320 -17.22 5.85 29.88
N LEU A 321 -16.82 6.86 30.63
CA LEU A 321 -16.57 8.19 30.08
C LEU A 321 -15.28 8.13 29.26
N GLN A 322 -15.41 8.42 27.96
CA GLN A 322 -14.29 8.65 27.06
C GLN A 322 -13.46 9.83 27.58
N GLU A 323 -12.15 9.83 27.29
CA GLU A 323 -11.38 11.07 27.46
C GLU A 323 -12.04 12.12 26.56
N LYS A 324 -12.22 13.36 27.05
CA LYS A 324 -12.65 14.47 26.20
C LYS A 324 -11.72 14.50 24.99
N SER A 325 -12.21 14.04 23.84
CA SER A 325 -11.47 13.99 22.61
C SER A 325 -11.06 15.43 22.29
N ASN A 326 -9.83 15.62 21.82
CA ASN A 326 -9.42 16.93 21.36
C ASN A 326 -10.34 17.28 20.18
N LEU A 327 -11.01 18.45 20.20
CA LEU A 327 -11.87 19.00 19.13
C LEU A 327 -11.26 18.89 17.71
N LYS A 328 -9.95 18.67 17.64
CA LYS A 328 -9.15 18.34 16.47
C LYS A 328 -9.72 17.22 15.58
N ASP A 329 -10.31 16.19 16.16
CA ASP A 329 -10.74 15.01 15.40
C ASP A 329 -12.18 15.14 14.86
N CYS A 330 -12.98 16.07 15.40
CA CYS A 330 -14.32 16.34 14.89
C CYS A 330 -14.71 17.84 15.05
N PRO A 331 -14.48 18.67 14.02
CA PRO A 331 -14.77 20.11 14.05
C PRO A 331 -16.26 20.41 13.82
N ASP A 332 -17.13 19.81 14.64
CA ASP A 332 -18.56 20.13 14.71
C ASP A 332 -18.74 21.34 15.63
N PHE A 333 -18.79 22.51 15.00
CA PHE A 333 -18.84 23.79 15.68
C PHE A 333 -20.24 24.19 16.13
N ASP A 334 -21.29 23.67 15.48
CA ASP A 334 -22.68 23.95 15.83
C ASP A 334 -23.32 22.91 16.76
N GLY A 335 -22.63 21.79 17.01
CA GLY A 335 -23.04 20.73 17.92
C GLY A 335 -24.13 19.82 17.34
N SER A 336 -24.23 19.75 16.02
CA SER A 336 -25.26 18.95 15.32
C SER A 336 -24.98 17.45 15.31
N GLY A 337 -23.78 17.02 15.66
CA GLY A 337 -23.26 15.66 15.56
C GLY A 337 -22.64 15.35 14.21
N THR A 338 -22.56 16.30 13.28
CA THR A 338 -22.02 16.09 11.93
C THR A 338 -21.29 17.31 11.43
N VAL A 339 -20.09 17.14 10.85
CA VAL A 339 -19.35 18.26 10.25
C VAL A 339 -19.97 18.62 8.90
N ASP A 340 -20.75 19.70 8.84
CA ASP A 340 -21.55 20.06 7.67
C ASP A 340 -21.40 21.53 7.22
N GLY A 341 -22.33 21.99 6.38
CA GLY A 341 -22.33 23.34 5.83
C GLY A 341 -22.42 24.44 6.89
N ASN A 342 -23.09 24.20 8.02
CA ASN A 342 -23.18 25.17 9.12
C ASN A 342 -21.82 25.31 9.81
N ASP A 343 -21.11 24.21 10.02
CA ASP A 343 -19.75 24.22 10.58
C ASP A 343 -18.78 24.94 9.67
N ARG A 344 -18.92 24.75 8.36
CA ARG A 344 -18.11 25.49 7.37
C ARG A 344 -18.34 26.99 7.47
N ASP A 345 -19.59 27.41 7.64
CA ASP A 345 -19.92 28.82 7.73
C ASP A 345 -19.37 29.42 9.05
N LEU A 346 -19.45 28.69 10.16
CA LEU A 346 -18.83 29.05 11.44
C LEU A 346 -17.31 29.09 11.36
N PHE A 347 -16.69 28.10 10.71
CA PHE A 347 -15.26 28.03 10.46
C PHE A 347 -14.80 29.22 9.61
N ASN A 348 -15.46 29.50 8.49
CA ASN A 348 -15.07 30.55 7.55
C ASN A 348 -15.12 31.95 8.17
N VAL A 349 -16.16 32.24 8.97
CA VAL A 349 -16.29 33.53 9.66
C VAL A 349 -15.08 33.78 10.58
N ASN A 350 -14.62 32.74 11.28
CA ASN A 350 -13.50 32.84 12.21
C ASN A 350 -12.14 32.71 11.50
N TYR A 351 -12.05 31.88 10.46
CA TYR A 351 -10.87 31.70 9.63
C TYR A 351 -10.37 33.05 9.09
N HIS A 352 -11.26 33.86 8.50
CA HIS A 352 -10.90 35.18 8.02
C HIS A 352 -10.57 36.18 9.12
N ALA A 353 -11.20 36.06 10.30
CA ALA A 353 -10.92 36.92 11.43
C ALA A 353 -9.54 36.68 12.05
N TYR A 354 -9.04 35.44 11.97
CA TYR A 354 -7.82 34.99 12.66
C TYR A 354 -6.69 34.52 11.74
N LEU A 355 -6.86 34.58 10.42
CA LEU A 355 -5.86 34.13 9.45
C LEU A 355 -4.45 34.69 9.75
N GLY A 356 -3.51 33.80 10.05
CA GLY A 356 -2.11 34.14 10.33
C GLY A 356 -1.85 34.78 11.70
N LYS A 357 -2.81 34.74 12.63
CA LYS A 357 -2.62 35.16 14.02
C LYS A 357 -2.34 33.94 14.90
N PHE A 358 -1.43 34.12 15.86
CA PHE A 358 -1.23 33.15 16.92
C PHE A 358 -2.45 33.10 17.83
N VAL A 359 -2.95 31.90 18.06
CA VAL A 359 -4.09 31.64 18.93
C VAL A 359 -3.56 31.19 20.29
N SER A 360 -4.06 31.79 21.37
CA SER A 360 -3.74 31.32 22.73
C SER A 360 -4.79 30.32 23.18
N ALA A 361 -4.39 29.27 23.90
CA ALA A 361 -5.27 28.20 24.41
C ALA A 361 -6.47 28.69 25.26
N ASP A 362 -6.48 29.94 25.74
CA ASP A 362 -7.57 30.47 26.57
C ASP A 362 -8.55 31.39 25.80
N SER A 363 -8.42 31.52 24.48
CA SER A 363 -9.11 32.56 23.70
C SER A 363 -10.46 32.15 23.09
N GLY A 364 -10.85 30.88 23.19
CA GLY A 364 -12.04 30.34 22.52
C GLY A 364 -11.91 30.29 20.99
N SER A 365 -10.82 30.82 20.43
CA SER A 365 -10.44 30.64 19.03
C SER A 365 -9.54 29.43 18.80
N ASP A 366 -9.00 28.84 19.87
CA ASP A 366 -8.22 27.60 19.84
C ASP A 366 -9.00 26.42 19.25
N ARG A 367 -10.33 26.41 19.36
CA ARG A 367 -11.20 25.45 18.66
C ARG A 367 -11.08 25.47 17.14
N TYR A 368 -10.55 26.54 16.53
CA TYR A 368 -10.38 26.65 15.07
C TYR A 368 -8.95 26.31 14.61
N ASP A 369 -8.01 26.06 15.54
CA ASP A 369 -6.66 25.55 15.30
C ASP A 369 -6.70 24.01 15.31
N LEU A 370 -7.23 23.47 14.21
CA LEU A 370 -7.50 22.05 14.02
C LEU A 370 -6.23 21.24 13.83
N ASP A 371 -5.13 21.81 13.34
CA ASP A 371 -3.86 21.08 13.24
C ASP A 371 -2.95 21.26 14.47
N GLY A 372 -3.32 22.16 15.40
CA GLY A 372 -2.67 22.38 16.68
C GLY A 372 -1.30 23.02 16.57
N ASP A 373 -1.01 23.73 15.47
CA ASP A 373 0.25 24.43 15.26
C ASP A 373 0.30 25.82 15.94
N GLY A 374 -0.83 26.26 16.52
CA GLY A 374 -0.99 27.53 17.20
C GLY A 374 -1.41 28.68 16.29
N ILE A 375 -1.72 28.42 15.02
CA ILE A 375 -2.04 29.44 14.00
C ILE A 375 -3.23 28.97 13.14
N ILE A 376 -4.33 29.72 13.16
CA ILE A 376 -5.43 29.48 12.21
C ILE A 376 -4.96 29.83 10.79
N GLY A 377 -4.79 28.80 9.96
CA GLY A 377 -4.10 28.85 8.69
C GLY A 377 -4.50 27.74 7.70
N PHE A 378 -3.72 27.60 6.64
CA PHE A 378 -4.07 26.67 5.56
C PHE A 378 -4.14 25.21 6.04
N GLY A 379 -3.34 24.84 7.04
CA GLY A 379 -3.39 23.50 7.63
C GLY A 379 -4.75 23.19 8.27
N ASP A 380 -5.35 24.13 8.99
CA ASP A 380 -6.69 23.96 9.57
C ASP A 380 -7.79 23.84 8.51
N LEU A 381 -7.69 24.61 7.42
CA LEU A 381 -8.64 24.51 6.32
C LEU A 381 -8.61 23.12 5.66
N ILE A 382 -7.41 22.54 5.54
CA ILE A 382 -7.25 21.17 5.05
C ILE A 382 -7.83 20.17 6.05
N THR A 383 -7.53 20.32 7.34
CA THR A 383 -8.06 19.45 8.40
C THR A 383 -9.58 19.52 8.49
N PHE A 384 -10.18 20.71 8.35
CA PHE A 384 -11.63 20.87 8.27
C PHE A 384 -12.20 20.13 7.05
N GLY A 385 -11.61 20.32 5.87
CA GLY A 385 -12.05 19.66 4.64
C GLY A 385 -11.96 18.13 4.69
N GLN A 386 -10.95 17.58 5.38
CA GLN A 386 -10.80 16.14 5.59
C GLN A 386 -11.87 15.54 6.52
N ASN A 387 -12.51 16.36 7.34
CA ASN A 387 -13.55 15.94 8.27
C ASN A 387 -14.97 16.29 7.79
N PHE A 388 -15.12 17.06 6.70
CA PHE A 388 -16.42 17.42 6.15
C PHE A 388 -17.26 16.18 5.77
N GLY A 389 -18.48 16.11 6.29
CA GLY A 389 -19.40 14.99 6.12
C GLY A 389 -19.22 13.85 7.13
N LYS A 390 -18.26 13.93 8.06
CA LYS A 390 -18.13 12.94 9.13
C LYS A 390 -19.18 13.16 10.22
N VAL A 391 -19.61 12.06 10.84
CA VAL A 391 -20.46 12.06 12.04
C VAL A 391 -19.53 12.03 13.25
N CYS A 392 -19.70 12.99 14.15
CA CYS A 392 -18.98 13.04 15.41
C CYS A 392 -19.59 12.06 16.40
N ALA A 393 -18.76 11.42 17.24
CA ALA A 393 -19.29 10.57 18.30
C ALA A 393 -20.06 11.44 19.29
N ALA A 394 -21.11 10.90 19.92
CA ALA A 394 -21.91 11.66 20.88
C ALA A 394 -21.09 12.19 22.09
N SER A 395 -19.92 11.62 22.33
CA SER A 395 -18.91 12.09 23.30
C SER A 395 -18.17 13.36 22.89
N ASP A 396 -18.24 13.75 21.62
CA ASP A 396 -17.51 14.89 21.04
C ASP A 396 -18.32 16.19 21.10
N LEU A 397 -19.60 16.11 21.47
CA LEU A 397 -20.49 17.27 21.59
C LEU A 397 -20.27 17.97 22.94
N GLU A 398 -19.83 19.23 22.92
CA GLU A 398 -19.80 20.04 24.12
C GLU A 398 -21.22 20.17 24.70
N ASP A 399 -21.40 19.88 25.99
CA ASP A 399 -22.58 20.27 26.75
C ASP A 399 -22.73 21.80 26.62
N GLY A 400 -23.65 22.25 25.77
CA GLY A 400 -23.86 23.65 25.45
C GLY A 400 -24.02 24.51 26.71
N GLU A 401 -22.97 25.25 27.07
CA GLU A 401 -23.11 26.43 27.90
C GLU A 401 -23.79 27.48 27.03
N ASP A 402 -25.00 27.89 27.43
CA ASP A 402 -25.87 28.85 26.73
C ASP A 402 -25.09 30.03 26.11
N VAL A 403 -24.76 29.96 24.82
CA VAL A 403 -24.46 31.15 24.02
C VAL A 403 -25.80 31.86 23.79
N PRO A 404 -26.04 33.05 24.38
CA PRO A 404 -27.33 33.70 24.25
C PRO A 404 -27.53 34.12 22.79
N ALA A 405 -28.49 33.46 22.13
CA ALA A 405 -28.99 33.80 20.81
C ALA A 405 -29.71 35.16 20.82
N THR A 406 -28.99 36.28 21.00
CA THR A 406 -29.50 37.63 20.71
C THR A 406 -28.35 38.61 20.48
N ASN A 407 -27.94 38.79 19.21
CA ASN A 407 -27.68 40.11 18.61
C ASN A 407 -27.27 39.93 17.14
N THR A 408 -28.25 39.99 16.25
CA THR A 408 -28.03 40.44 14.86
C THR A 408 -27.65 41.92 14.89
N ALA A 409 -26.39 42.20 15.22
CA ALA A 409 -25.81 43.49 14.92
C ALA A 409 -25.55 43.54 13.41
N THR A 410 -26.47 44.14 12.65
CA THR A 410 -26.21 44.62 11.29
C THR A 410 -24.94 45.45 11.31
N LEU A 411 -23.85 44.92 10.74
CA LEU A 411 -22.66 45.69 10.44
C LEU A 411 -23.01 46.74 9.36
N PRO A 412 -22.54 48.00 9.47
CA PRO A 412 -22.88 49.04 8.50
C PRO A 412 -22.31 48.70 7.11
N SER A 413 -23.09 49.00 6.07
CA SER A 413 -22.74 48.81 4.65
C SER A 413 -21.43 49.48 4.21
N GLU A 414 -20.90 50.41 5.00
CA GLU A 414 -19.65 51.13 4.73
C GLU A 414 -18.38 50.27 4.89
N PHE A 415 -18.48 49.05 5.47
CA PHE A 415 -17.33 48.14 5.57
C PHE A 415 -17.08 47.34 4.29
N TYR A 416 -18.12 47.09 3.49
CA TYR A 416 -18.03 46.36 2.22
C TYR A 416 -17.42 47.20 1.09
N GLU A 417 -17.66 48.52 1.08
CA GLU A 417 -17.15 49.41 0.02
C GLU A 417 -15.62 49.58 0.06
N ARG A 418 -14.97 49.32 1.20
CA ARG A 418 -13.51 49.47 1.34
C ARG A 418 -12.72 48.28 0.82
N ILE A 419 -13.30 47.08 0.80
CA ILE A 419 -12.67 45.87 0.26
C ILE A 419 -12.73 45.89 -1.27
N ILE A 420 -13.81 46.43 -1.85
CA ILE A 420 -14.00 46.49 -3.32
C ILE A 420 -13.14 47.60 -3.98
N ALA A 421 -12.74 48.63 -3.23
CA ALA A 421 -11.98 49.76 -3.78
C ALA A 421 -10.47 49.49 -3.98
N GLU A 422 -9.88 48.52 -3.28
CA GLU A 422 -8.46 48.18 -3.44
C GLU A 422 -8.21 47.16 -4.57
N ASP A 423 -9.21 46.34 -4.94
CA ASP A 423 -9.07 45.29 -5.97
C ASP A 423 -9.36 45.76 -7.41
N ILE A 424 -9.98 46.93 -7.62
CA ILE A 424 -10.30 47.43 -8.98
C ILE A 424 -9.11 48.15 -9.65
N ALA A 425 -8.11 48.60 -8.87
CA ALA A 425 -7.00 49.39 -9.40
C ALA A 425 -6.03 48.60 -10.30
N ASP A 426 -5.92 47.29 -10.14
CA ASP A 426 -5.05 46.43 -10.97
C ASP A 426 -5.76 45.88 -12.22
N TRP A 427 -7.10 45.91 -12.27
CA TRP A 427 -7.87 45.36 -13.40
C TRP A 427 -8.15 46.41 -14.52
N GLU A 428 -8.20 47.70 -14.18
CA GLU A 428 -8.33 48.78 -15.17
C GLU A 428 -7.07 48.96 -16.06
N TYR A 429 -5.90 48.49 -15.61
CA TYR A 429 -4.66 48.59 -16.40
C TYR A 429 -4.58 47.59 -17.57
N VAL A 430 -5.30 46.46 -17.49
CA VAL A 430 -5.30 45.40 -18.51
C VAL A 430 -6.45 45.57 -19.52
N SER A 431 -7.55 46.21 -19.13
CA SER A 431 -8.74 46.40 -19.97
C SER A 431 -8.76 47.71 -20.76
N GLY A 432 -8.01 48.73 -20.35
CA GLY A 432 -8.01 50.06 -20.98
C GLY A 432 -7.25 50.22 -22.30
N GLN A 433 -6.35 49.29 -22.67
CA GLN A 433 -5.55 49.44 -23.91
C GLN A 433 -6.12 48.73 -25.15
N PHE A 434 -7.19 47.94 -25.02
CA PHE A 434 -7.63 47.06 -26.12
C PHE A 434 -8.88 47.50 -26.87
N TYR A 435 -9.56 48.58 -26.47
CA TYR A 435 -10.89 48.91 -27.02
C TYR A 435 -11.05 50.31 -27.63
N GLU A 436 -10.02 51.15 -27.70
CA GLU A 436 -10.10 52.42 -28.44
C GLU A 436 -9.70 52.31 -29.93
N ASP A 437 -8.95 51.29 -30.33
CA ASP A 437 -8.33 51.30 -31.67
C ASP A 437 -9.13 50.59 -32.79
N ASN A 438 -10.25 49.90 -32.52
CA ASN A 438 -10.96 49.13 -33.58
C ASN A 438 -12.50 49.07 -33.43
N CYS A 439 -13.18 50.20 -33.32
CA CYS A 439 -14.63 50.25 -33.52
C CYS A 439 -15.02 51.39 -34.48
N PRO A 440 -15.50 51.09 -35.71
CA PRO A 440 -16.13 52.11 -36.54
C PRO A 440 -17.50 52.49 -35.96
N GLU A 441 -17.78 53.79 -35.88
CA GLU A 441 -18.94 54.43 -35.22
C GLU A 441 -20.35 54.04 -35.72
N SER A 442 -20.50 52.95 -36.48
CA SER A 442 -21.78 52.58 -37.12
C SER A 442 -22.33 51.20 -36.75
N ASP A 443 -21.79 50.51 -35.75
CA ASP A 443 -22.27 49.16 -35.37
C ASP A 443 -23.11 49.16 -34.09
N LEU A 444 -24.41 48.92 -34.23
CA LEU A 444 -25.41 48.81 -33.15
C LEU A 444 -25.17 47.60 -32.23
N SER A 445 -24.24 46.70 -32.56
CA SER A 445 -23.91 45.51 -31.74
C SER A 445 -23.05 45.82 -30.51
N CYS A 446 -22.30 46.92 -30.49
CA CYS A 446 -21.46 47.31 -29.34
C CYS A 446 -22.26 47.86 -28.16
N ASP A 447 -23.38 48.55 -28.41
CA ASP A 447 -24.22 49.10 -27.33
C ASP A 447 -24.97 48.01 -26.56
N TYR A 448 -25.25 46.87 -27.22
CA TYR A 448 -25.85 45.71 -26.56
C TYR A 448 -24.87 45.05 -25.56
N TYR A 449 -23.58 44.98 -25.91
CA TYR A 449 -22.56 44.40 -25.03
C TYR A 449 -22.21 45.28 -23.82
N LYS A 450 -22.28 46.61 -23.96
CA LYS A 450 -22.10 47.53 -22.82
C LYS A 450 -23.24 47.44 -21.80
N ALA A 451 -24.46 47.13 -22.23
CA ALA A 451 -25.63 47.02 -21.36
C ALA A 451 -25.71 45.68 -20.60
N SER A 452 -25.11 44.61 -21.12
CA SER A 452 -25.09 43.30 -20.45
C SER A 452 -24.11 43.23 -19.27
N TYR A 453 -23.03 44.02 -19.29
CA TYR A 453 -22.00 43.99 -18.23
C TYR A 453 -22.40 44.70 -16.94
N THR A 454 -23.35 45.64 -16.98
CA THR A 454 -23.76 46.42 -15.79
C THR A 454 -24.68 45.65 -14.85
N ASN A 455 -25.25 44.52 -15.28
CA ASN A 455 -26.19 43.71 -14.48
C ASN A 455 -25.57 42.49 -13.78
N LEU A 456 -24.27 42.20 -13.97
CA LEU A 456 -23.60 41.04 -13.38
C LEU A 456 -22.98 41.29 -11.99
N ALA A 457 -23.03 42.52 -11.48
CA ALA A 457 -22.31 42.93 -10.27
C ALA A 457 -23.07 42.67 -8.95
N THR A 458 -24.15 41.89 -8.93
CA THR A 458 -25.03 41.80 -7.74
C THR A 458 -25.24 40.42 -7.12
N GLU A 459 -24.62 39.35 -7.62
CA GLU A 459 -24.66 38.05 -6.93
C GLU A 459 -23.48 37.21 -7.41
N VAL A 460 -22.49 36.99 -6.54
CA VAL A 460 -21.39 36.05 -6.79
C VAL A 460 -21.39 35.06 -5.63
N VAL A 461 -21.81 33.82 -5.91
CA VAL A 461 -21.58 32.64 -5.08
C VAL A 461 -20.69 31.73 -5.91
N ALA A 462 -19.45 31.49 -5.46
CA ALA A 462 -18.47 30.71 -6.21
C ALA A 462 -18.28 29.32 -5.59
N GLY A 463 -18.42 28.28 -6.41
CA GLY A 463 -17.87 26.95 -6.13
C GLY A 463 -16.53 26.79 -6.85
N VAL A 464 -15.53 26.24 -6.16
CA VAL A 464 -14.19 25.99 -6.73
C VAL A 464 -13.89 24.50 -6.64
N ALA A 465 -13.63 23.86 -7.78
CA ALA A 465 -13.09 22.50 -7.84
C ALA A 465 -11.66 22.54 -8.40
N VAL A 466 -10.73 21.83 -7.75
CA VAL A 466 -9.31 21.74 -8.14
C VAL A 466 -8.94 20.28 -8.34
N LEU A 467 -8.42 19.93 -9.52
CA LEU A 467 -7.98 18.57 -9.87
C LEU A 467 -6.50 18.57 -10.26
N ASP A 468 -5.74 17.56 -9.81
CA ASP A 468 -4.30 17.38 -10.10
C ASP A 468 -4.06 16.44 -11.30
N PHE A 469 -3.07 16.76 -12.14
CA PHE A 469 -2.62 15.96 -13.29
C PHE A 469 -1.23 15.32 -13.08
N PRO A 470 -0.99 14.11 -13.58
CA PRO A 470 0.37 13.61 -13.79
C PRO A 470 1.07 14.32 -14.97
N ARG A 471 2.39 14.51 -14.88
CA ARG A 471 3.18 15.26 -15.87
C ARG A 471 3.23 14.59 -17.26
N ASN A 472 3.25 15.45 -18.30
CA ASN A 472 3.47 15.21 -19.75
C ASN A 472 2.23 14.91 -20.61
N ILE A 473 1.34 15.90 -20.76
CA ILE A 473 0.49 16.00 -21.96
C ILE A 473 0.97 17.20 -22.77
N GLU A 474 1.41 16.97 -24.01
CA GLU A 474 1.72 18.06 -24.94
C GLU A 474 0.42 18.83 -25.26
N ASN A 475 0.44 20.16 -25.07
CA ASN A 475 -0.71 21.07 -25.17
C ASN A 475 -1.51 20.93 -26.48
N ASP A 476 -0.88 20.45 -27.56
CA ASP A 476 -1.49 20.32 -28.88
C ASP A 476 -2.51 19.16 -28.96
N TYR A 477 -2.40 18.14 -28.09
CA TYR A 477 -3.31 16.99 -28.10
C TYR A 477 -4.68 17.33 -27.49
N PHE A 478 -4.72 18.30 -26.57
CA PHE A 478 -5.94 18.68 -25.84
C PHE A 478 -6.84 19.62 -26.66
N LEU A 479 -6.25 20.54 -27.43
CA LEU A 479 -7.01 21.40 -28.35
C LEU A 479 -7.72 20.57 -29.44
N GLY A 480 -7.12 19.46 -29.87
CA GLY A 480 -7.75 18.53 -30.81
C GLY A 480 -9.01 17.84 -30.28
N LEU A 481 -9.17 17.68 -28.96
CA LEU A 481 -10.34 17.03 -28.36
C LEU A 481 -11.60 17.89 -28.37
N TYR A 482 -11.44 19.22 -28.46
CA TYR A 482 -12.53 20.19 -28.44
C TYR A 482 -12.62 21.01 -29.73
N GLN A 483 -11.87 20.62 -30.78
CA GLN A 483 -11.83 21.33 -32.05
C GLN A 483 -13.23 21.45 -32.66
N ASP A 484 -14.07 20.42 -32.55
CA ASP A 484 -15.45 20.46 -33.06
C ASP A 484 -16.30 21.51 -32.31
N ALA A 485 -16.17 21.63 -30.98
CA ALA A 485 -16.91 22.63 -30.20
C ALA A 485 -16.37 24.07 -30.41
N ILE A 486 -15.08 24.21 -30.72
CA ILE A 486 -14.45 25.47 -31.13
C ILE A 486 -14.92 25.87 -32.52
N ASP A 487 -14.95 24.93 -33.47
CA ASP A 487 -15.36 25.14 -34.86
C ASP A 487 -16.86 25.45 -34.97
N GLU A 488 -17.68 24.90 -34.06
CA GLU A 488 -19.11 25.21 -33.93
C GLU A 488 -19.39 26.55 -33.22
N GLY A 489 -18.36 27.24 -32.71
CA GLY A 489 -18.50 28.53 -32.01
C GLY A 489 -19.08 28.42 -30.60
N SER A 490 -19.16 27.21 -30.05
CA SER A 490 -19.69 26.91 -28.72
C SER A 490 -18.69 27.18 -27.60
N LEU A 491 -17.41 27.38 -27.92
CA LEU A 491 -16.34 27.72 -26.98
C LEU A 491 -15.42 28.79 -27.57
N ALA A 492 -15.08 29.79 -26.75
CA ALA A 492 -14.04 30.76 -27.09
C ALA A 492 -12.73 30.40 -26.37
N VAL A 493 -11.66 30.24 -27.14
CA VAL A 493 -10.31 29.99 -26.63
C VAL A 493 -9.46 31.23 -26.81
N SER A 494 -8.86 31.72 -25.73
CA SER A 494 -7.88 32.81 -25.78
C SER A 494 -6.53 32.35 -25.24
N SER A 495 -5.46 32.63 -25.97
CA SER A 495 -4.08 32.36 -25.55
C SER A 495 -3.54 33.55 -24.75
N GLY A 496 -3.28 33.35 -23.45
CA GLY A 496 -2.62 34.33 -22.60
C GLY A 496 -1.09 34.24 -22.68
N SER A 497 -0.39 35.35 -22.46
CA SER A 497 1.07 35.38 -22.37
C SER A 497 1.56 34.73 -21.07
N SER A 498 1.65 33.38 -21.01
CA SER A 498 2.40 32.57 -20.02
C SER A 498 1.96 31.10 -19.95
N ASN A 499 1.79 30.38 -21.08
CA ASN A 499 1.29 28.98 -21.09
C ASN A 499 -0.09 28.81 -20.41
N LYS A 500 -0.94 29.84 -20.44
CA LYS A 500 -2.29 29.81 -19.89
C LYS A 500 -3.31 29.90 -21.02
N TYR A 501 -4.20 28.92 -21.07
CA TYR A 501 -5.36 28.94 -21.94
C TYR A 501 -6.60 29.19 -21.10
N TYR A 502 -7.46 30.08 -21.58
CA TYR A 502 -8.77 30.34 -20.98
C TYR A 502 -9.81 29.75 -21.92
N ILE A 503 -10.68 28.92 -21.36
CA ILE A 503 -11.89 28.47 -22.04
C ILE A 503 -13.05 29.15 -21.33
N VAL A 504 -13.75 30.01 -22.06
CA VAL A 504 -14.90 30.75 -21.54
C VAL A 504 -16.14 30.23 -22.25
N ALA A 505 -17.10 29.73 -21.47
CA ALA A 505 -18.41 29.38 -22.01
C ALA A 505 -19.10 30.66 -22.54
N PRO A 506 -19.83 30.62 -23.66
CA PRO A 506 -20.37 31.81 -24.34
C PRO A 506 -21.31 32.69 -23.49
N GLN A 507 -21.79 32.20 -22.34
CA GLN A 507 -22.58 32.99 -21.39
C GLN A 507 -21.78 33.59 -20.22
N GLY A 508 -20.47 33.32 -20.11
CA GLY A 508 -19.61 33.88 -19.06
C GLY A 508 -19.72 33.21 -17.68
N ASN A 509 -20.51 32.14 -17.55
CA ASN A 509 -20.91 31.57 -16.25
C ASN A 509 -19.95 30.51 -15.67
N ALA A 510 -18.93 30.11 -16.44
CA ALA A 510 -17.86 29.26 -15.96
C ALA A 510 -16.53 29.67 -16.59
N VAL A 511 -15.48 29.69 -15.77
CA VAL A 511 -14.11 29.88 -16.22
C VAL A 511 -13.33 28.63 -15.87
N ILE A 512 -12.72 28.06 -16.90
CA ILE A 512 -11.80 26.94 -16.78
C ILE A 512 -10.41 27.50 -17.07
N TRP A 513 -9.48 27.33 -16.13
CA TRP A 513 -8.08 27.63 -16.40
C TRP A 513 -7.15 26.51 -15.95
N PHE A 514 -6.02 26.45 -16.64
CA PHE A 514 -4.94 25.52 -16.38
C PHE A 514 -3.78 26.27 -15.73
N ALA A 515 -3.33 25.78 -14.59
CA ALA A 515 -2.13 26.28 -13.93
C ALA A 515 -1.17 25.12 -13.72
N LYS A 516 -0.15 25.02 -14.57
CA LYS A 516 0.84 23.92 -14.62
C LYS A 516 0.19 22.54 -14.80
N ASP A 517 -0.10 21.89 -13.69
CA ASP A 517 -0.57 20.53 -13.49
C ASP A 517 -1.94 20.49 -12.80
N LYS A 518 -2.64 21.63 -12.71
CA LYS A 518 -3.96 21.71 -12.09
C LYS A 518 -5.01 22.24 -13.06
N LEU A 519 -6.16 21.57 -13.07
CA LEU A 519 -7.40 22.08 -13.65
C LEU A 519 -8.19 22.77 -12.55
N VAL A 520 -8.51 24.04 -12.74
CA VAL A 520 -9.41 24.77 -11.86
C VAL A 520 -10.67 25.12 -12.64
N VAL A 521 -11.81 24.67 -12.13
CA VAL A 521 -13.13 25.00 -12.66
C VAL A 521 -13.85 25.84 -11.63
N THR A 522 -14.25 27.05 -12.03
CA THR A 522 -15.08 27.93 -11.21
C THR A 522 -16.37 28.22 -11.95
N SER A 523 -17.51 27.92 -11.33
CA SER A 523 -18.83 28.35 -11.80
C SER A 523 -19.33 29.54 -10.96
N PHE A 524 -20.06 30.44 -11.61
CA PHE A 524 -20.49 31.73 -11.02
C PHE A 524 -22.00 31.83 -10.77
N SER A 525 -22.77 30.74 -10.94
CA SER A 525 -24.24 30.74 -10.79
C SER A 525 -24.78 29.40 -10.26
N GLN A 526 -25.72 29.47 -9.30
CA GLN A 526 -26.41 28.31 -8.72
C GLN A 526 -27.34 27.58 -9.71
N SER A 527 -27.87 28.26 -10.73
CA SER A 527 -28.76 27.64 -11.73
C SER A 527 -28.02 26.73 -12.70
N ASP A 528 -26.70 26.89 -12.79
CA ASP A 528 -25.86 26.28 -13.82
C ASP A 528 -24.84 25.28 -13.21
N ALA A 529 -25.00 24.95 -11.92
CA ALA A 529 -24.26 23.87 -11.27
C ALA A 529 -24.43 22.54 -12.02
N SER A 530 -25.62 22.30 -12.60
CA SER A 530 -25.88 21.12 -13.43
C SER A 530 -25.00 21.07 -14.68
N TYR A 531 -24.54 22.22 -15.21
CA TYR A 531 -23.68 22.25 -16.39
C TYR A 531 -22.22 21.94 -16.01
N ALA A 532 -21.80 22.32 -14.81
CA ALA A 532 -20.53 21.88 -14.23
C ALA A 532 -20.56 20.39 -13.91
N ASP A 533 -21.68 19.89 -13.36
CA ASP A 533 -21.92 18.47 -13.13
C ASP A 533 -21.97 17.70 -14.46
N ASP A 534 -22.62 18.21 -15.52
CA ASP A 534 -22.67 17.58 -16.84
C ASP A 534 -21.27 17.51 -17.49
N ILE A 535 -20.43 18.53 -17.30
CA ILE A 535 -19.03 18.52 -17.74
C ILE A 535 -18.22 17.50 -16.93
N LEU A 536 -18.45 17.44 -15.62
CA LEU A 536 -17.80 16.50 -14.72
C LEU A 536 -18.25 15.05 -14.99
N ASP A 537 -19.51 14.82 -15.31
CA ASP A 537 -20.12 13.53 -15.66
C ASP A 537 -19.73 13.06 -17.05
N ALA A 538 -19.66 13.97 -18.03
CA ALA A 538 -19.12 13.65 -19.37
C ALA A 538 -17.63 13.26 -19.30
N TYR A 539 -16.89 13.84 -18.35
CA TYR A 539 -15.51 13.49 -18.08
C TYR A 539 -15.42 12.14 -17.33
N THR A 540 -16.05 12.01 -16.16
CA THR A 540 -16.00 10.77 -15.34
C THR A 540 -16.60 9.57 -16.06
N GLY A 541 -17.67 9.75 -16.83
CA GLY A 541 -18.33 8.69 -17.60
C GLY A 541 -17.49 8.15 -18.75
N LYS A 542 -16.55 8.94 -19.30
CA LYS A 542 -15.62 8.52 -20.37
C LYS A 542 -14.33 7.88 -19.82
N TYR A 543 -14.00 8.14 -18.55
CA TYR A 543 -12.81 7.62 -17.86
C TYR A 543 -13.16 6.64 -16.70
N SER A 544 -14.41 6.15 -16.64
CA SER A 544 -14.93 5.33 -15.54
C SER A 544 -14.33 3.92 -15.42
N SER A 545 -13.47 3.48 -16.34
CA SER A 545 -12.72 2.23 -16.22
C SER A 545 -11.27 2.39 -15.72
N GLY A 546 -10.94 3.49 -15.03
CA GLY A 546 -9.59 3.68 -14.51
C GLY A 546 -9.36 4.96 -13.74
N PHE A 547 -10.16 5.22 -12.71
CA PHE A 547 -9.86 6.26 -11.71
C PHE A 547 -9.29 5.60 -10.45
N ARG A 548 -7.97 5.38 -10.44
CA ARG A 548 -7.20 5.41 -9.19
C ARG A 548 -6.42 6.73 -9.23
N PRO A 549 -6.40 7.53 -8.16
CA PRO A 549 -5.39 8.58 -8.06
C PRO A 549 -4.04 7.90 -8.29
N ALA A 550 -3.20 8.46 -9.16
CA ALA A 550 -1.81 8.05 -9.20
C ALA A 550 -1.24 8.42 -7.83
N GLU A 551 -1.27 7.46 -6.90
CA GLU A 551 -0.35 7.48 -5.77
C GLU A 551 1.04 7.71 -6.38
N ASP A 552 1.79 8.62 -5.76
CA ASP A 552 3.22 8.71 -5.99
C ASP A 552 3.83 7.36 -5.62
N THR A 553 3.84 6.42 -6.56
CA THR A 553 4.53 5.14 -6.42
C THR A 553 6.02 5.39 -6.58
N SER A 554 6.59 6.30 -5.78
CA SER A 554 8.00 6.21 -5.46
C SER A 554 8.14 4.85 -4.77
N ILE A 555 8.61 3.86 -5.52
CA ILE A 555 8.83 2.53 -4.97
C ILE A 555 9.85 2.69 -3.85
N ALA A 556 9.39 2.48 -2.61
CA ALA A 556 10.23 2.45 -1.44
C ALA A 556 11.05 1.16 -1.50
N CYS A 557 12.28 1.30 -1.99
CA CYS A 557 13.21 0.19 -2.12
C CYS A 557 13.79 -0.17 -0.75
N THR A 558 13.22 -1.20 -0.10
CA THR A 558 13.80 -1.75 1.14
C THR A 558 15.13 -2.43 0.82
N ASN A 559 16.20 -1.99 1.46
CA ASN A 559 17.57 -2.50 1.29
C ASN A 559 18.19 -2.36 -0.13
N SER A 560 17.72 -1.42 -0.95
CA SER A 560 18.17 -1.21 -2.32
C SER A 560 18.08 0.27 -2.73
N CYS A 561 18.74 0.67 -3.82
CA CYS A 561 18.60 2.04 -4.35
C CYS A 561 17.51 2.09 -5.42
N THR A 562 16.78 3.21 -5.49
CA THR A 562 15.83 3.46 -6.58
C THR A 562 16.54 4.06 -7.80
N LEU A 563 16.39 3.43 -8.96
CA LEU A 563 16.83 3.93 -10.27
C LEU A 563 15.70 3.77 -11.27
N ASP A 564 15.21 4.86 -11.86
CA ASP A 564 14.14 4.82 -12.88
C ASP A 564 12.89 4.03 -12.45
N ASN A 565 12.45 4.20 -11.19
CA ASN A 565 11.37 3.45 -10.54
C ASN A 565 11.62 1.94 -10.38
N GLU A 566 12.86 1.46 -10.52
CA GLU A 566 13.25 0.08 -10.21
C GLU A 566 14.17 0.04 -9.00
N CYS A 567 14.06 -1.02 -8.20
CA CYS A 567 14.98 -1.28 -7.08
C CYS A 567 16.21 -2.03 -7.58
N VAL A 568 17.38 -1.41 -7.43
CA VAL A 568 18.66 -2.03 -7.78
C VAL A 568 19.46 -2.42 -6.53
N PRO A 569 20.16 -3.56 -6.55
CA PRO A 569 20.90 -4.03 -5.38
C PRO A 569 22.11 -3.13 -5.06
N ILE A 570 22.59 -3.21 -3.81
CA ILE A 570 23.84 -2.57 -3.38
C ILE A 570 24.99 -2.99 -4.32
N GLY A 571 25.83 -2.03 -4.71
CA GLY A 571 26.93 -2.23 -5.64
C GLY A 571 26.56 -2.08 -7.13
N TYR A 572 25.26 -1.91 -7.47
CA TYR A 572 24.84 -1.61 -8.83
C TYR A 572 25.49 -0.32 -9.32
N ARG A 573 26.11 -0.35 -10.51
CA ARG A 573 26.83 0.80 -11.11
C ARG A 573 26.04 1.37 -12.28
N THR A 574 25.97 2.70 -12.33
CA THR A 574 25.37 3.44 -13.45
C THR A 574 26.45 3.92 -14.43
N GLN A 575 26.03 4.27 -15.65
CA GLN A 575 26.92 4.89 -16.63
C GLN A 575 27.42 6.27 -16.21
N ALA A 576 26.77 6.92 -15.24
CA ALA A 576 27.13 8.24 -14.72
C ALA A 576 28.24 8.20 -13.63
N ALA A 577 29.05 7.14 -13.57
CA ALA A 577 30.07 6.92 -12.55
C ALA A 577 29.51 7.04 -11.11
N LYS A 578 28.33 6.46 -10.88
CA LYS A 578 27.73 6.30 -9.55
C LYS A 578 27.48 4.83 -9.25
N PHE A 579 27.47 4.48 -7.96
CA PHE A 579 27.12 3.15 -7.48
C PHE A 579 26.09 3.23 -6.35
N CYS A 580 25.27 2.18 -6.18
CA CYS A 580 24.37 2.06 -5.04
C CYS A 580 25.17 1.73 -3.78
N ASP A 581 25.23 2.65 -2.83
CA ASP A 581 25.98 2.49 -1.58
C ASP A 581 25.17 1.73 -0.52
N VAL A 582 25.83 1.32 0.56
CA VAL A 582 25.20 0.68 1.73
C VAL A 582 24.16 1.56 2.43
N GLY A 583 24.21 2.88 2.22
CA GLY A 583 23.17 3.81 2.67
C GLY A 583 21.93 3.86 1.76
N TYR A 584 21.80 2.95 0.79
CA TYR A 584 20.67 2.88 -0.16
C TYR A 584 20.51 4.15 -1.01
N VAL A 585 21.62 4.85 -1.24
CA VAL A 585 21.70 6.06 -2.05
C VAL A 585 22.80 5.94 -3.09
N PHE A 586 22.58 6.53 -4.27
CA PHE A 586 23.60 6.57 -5.31
C PHE A 586 24.73 7.53 -4.96
N SER A 587 25.91 6.98 -4.73
CA SER A 587 27.13 7.71 -4.43
C SER A 587 28.06 7.77 -5.65
N ALA A 588 28.82 8.85 -5.80
CA ALA A 588 29.81 8.97 -6.87
C ALA A 588 30.97 7.98 -6.65
N GLN A 589 31.44 7.39 -7.74
CA GLN A 589 32.64 6.57 -7.73
C GLN A 589 33.89 7.43 -7.53
N LYS A 590 34.88 6.84 -6.88
CA LYS A 590 36.14 7.44 -6.47
C LYS A 590 37.22 7.15 -7.50
N THR A 591 38.05 8.16 -7.75
CA THR A 591 39.20 8.06 -8.65
C THR A 591 40.38 7.37 -7.97
N GLU A 592 41.44 7.09 -8.74
CA GLU A 592 42.69 6.50 -8.24
C GLU A 592 43.25 7.23 -7.00
N GLY A 593 43.77 6.45 -6.05
CA GLY A 593 44.44 6.93 -4.84
C GLY A 593 43.51 7.37 -3.71
N ILE A 594 42.21 7.49 -3.97
CA ILE A 594 41.22 7.81 -2.95
C ILE A 594 40.91 6.57 -2.10
N GLN A 595 40.66 6.78 -0.80
CA GLN A 595 40.32 5.71 0.11
C GLN A 595 38.95 5.09 -0.20
N CYS A 596 38.88 3.76 -0.19
CA CYS A 596 37.68 2.97 -0.45
C CYS A 596 37.52 1.86 0.59
N LEU A 597 36.27 1.44 0.84
CA LEU A 597 35.95 0.29 1.68
C LEU A 597 35.66 -0.97 0.84
N ASN A 598 35.07 -0.79 -0.34
CA ASN A 598 34.80 -1.86 -1.29
C ASN A 598 35.18 -1.47 -2.73
N SER A 599 35.18 -2.46 -3.64
CA SER A 599 35.57 -2.27 -5.03
C SER A 599 34.58 -1.44 -5.87
N PHE A 600 33.29 -1.43 -5.52
CA PHE A 600 32.26 -0.69 -6.25
C PHE A 600 32.41 0.83 -6.08
N GLU A 601 33.02 1.25 -4.97
CA GLU A 601 33.38 2.65 -4.75
C GLU A 601 34.42 3.16 -5.75
N CYS A 602 35.20 2.30 -6.41
CA CYS A 602 36.27 2.73 -7.31
C CYS A 602 35.79 2.72 -8.76
N ASP A 603 36.15 3.77 -9.52
CA ASP A 603 35.88 3.82 -10.97
C ASP A 603 36.50 2.61 -11.71
N SER A 604 37.67 2.17 -11.24
CA SER A 604 38.37 0.98 -11.73
C SER A 604 37.77 -0.37 -11.32
N ASN A 605 36.74 -0.38 -10.46
CA ASN A 605 36.21 -1.57 -9.81
C ASN A 605 37.23 -2.34 -8.95
N PHE A 606 38.30 -1.69 -8.48
CA PHE A 606 39.35 -2.37 -7.74
C PHE A 606 39.82 -1.53 -6.55
N CYS A 607 39.36 -1.92 -5.37
CA CYS A 607 39.83 -1.41 -4.10
C CYS A 607 40.82 -2.39 -3.49
N THR A 608 42.07 -1.96 -3.26
CA THR A 608 43.07 -2.79 -2.58
C THR A 608 43.79 -1.97 -1.52
N SER A 609 44.03 -2.58 -0.36
CA SER A 609 44.61 -1.89 0.79
C SER A 609 43.88 -0.59 1.16
N GLY A 610 42.55 -0.57 0.97
CA GLY A 610 41.71 0.58 1.25
C GLY A 610 41.90 1.76 0.30
N GLN A 611 42.48 1.57 -0.89
CA GLN A 611 42.65 2.62 -1.91
C GLN A 611 42.22 2.13 -3.29
N CYS A 612 41.64 3.04 -4.07
CA CYS A 612 41.28 2.77 -5.47
C CYS A 612 42.54 2.74 -6.35
N VAL A 613 42.67 1.69 -7.15
CA VAL A 613 43.82 1.49 -8.06
C VAL A 613 43.43 1.86 -9.48
N ASP A 614 44.36 2.38 -10.29
CA ASP A 614 44.12 2.60 -11.71
C ASP A 614 43.72 1.32 -12.47
N ALA A 615 42.66 1.40 -13.28
CA ALA A 615 42.23 0.31 -14.16
C ALA A 615 43.33 -0.07 -15.16
N GLY A 616 44.12 0.91 -15.59
CA GLY A 616 45.26 0.69 -16.48
C GLY A 616 46.37 -0.17 -15.86
N LEU A 617 46.54 -0.18 -14.53
CA LEU A 617 47.51 -1.03 -13.86
C LEU A 617 47.17 -2.52 -14.04
N MET A 618 45.90 -2.89 -13.89
CA MET A 618 45.46 -4.28 -14.11
C MET A 618 45.53 -4.69 -15.57
N GLN A 619 45.18 -3.79 -16.49
CA GLN A 619 45.35 -4.07 -17.91
C GLN A 619 46.82 -4.32 -18.25
N ARG A 620 47.75 -3.55 -17.69
CA ARG A 620 49.21 -3.72 -17.88
C ARG A 620 49.70 -5.03 -17.26
N LEU A 621 49.22 -5.40 -16.08
CA LEU A 621 49.58 -6.65 -15.42
C LEU A 621 49.07 -7.86 -16.22
N LEU A 622 47.82 -7.85 -16.66
CA LEU A 622 47.25 -8.90 -17.51
C LEU A 622 47.97 -9.02 -18.86
N ASN A 623 48.32 -7.90 -19.48
CA ASN A 623 49.11 -7.90 -20.72
C ASN A 623 50.53 -8.44 -20.49
N TRP A 624 51.15 -8.12 -19.35
CA TRP A 624 52.43 -8.68 -18.97
C TRP A 624 52.36 -10.20 -18.77
N PHE A 625 51.35 -10.70 -18.05
CA PHE A 625 51.12 -12.15 -17.88
C PHE A 625 50.89 -12.86 -19.21
N LYS A 626 50.06 -12.28 -20.10
CA LYS A 626 49.85 -12.83 -21.45
C LYS A 626 51.14 -12.91 -22.25
N ASN A 627 52.01 -11.91 -22.16
CA ASN A 627 53.29 -11.91 -22.88
C ASN A 627 54.32 -12.88 -22.28
N VAL A 628 54.23 -13.21 -20.99
CA VAL A 628 55.18 -14.12 -20.30
C VAL A 628 54.76 -15.58 -20.44
N PHE A 629 53.46 -15.88 -20.47
CA PHE A 629 52.94 -17.25 -20.43
C PHE A 629 52.13 -17.66 -21.67
N GLY A 630 51.82 -16.74 -22.58
CA GLY A 630 51.01 -16.99 -23.77
C GLY A 630 51.79 -17.40 -25.02
N SER A 631 52.99 -17.95 -24.88
CA SER A 631 53.85 -18.44 -25.98
C SER A 631 54.00 -19.94 -25.98
#